data_AF-A0A8H4UVD0-F1
#
_entry.id   AF-A0A8H4UVD0-F1
#
_cell.length_a   1.000
_cell.length_b   1.000
_cell.length_c   1.000
_cell.angle_alpha   90.00
_cell.angle_beta   90.00
_cell.angle_gamma   90.00
#
_symmetry.space_group_name_H-M   'P 1'
#
loop_
_entity.id
_entity.type
_entity.pdbx_description
1 polymer ?
#
loop_
_entity_poly.entity_id
_entity_poly.type
_entity_poly.pdbx_seq_one_letter_code
_entity_poly.pdbx_strand_id
1 'polypeptide(L)'
;MTADQGFGGPVERSRRNLSTSAPGPNGEGDARPEKETTRKPTKDDKDEAAQSSQVSPRRCDDPSQTTPPVAAPLLRNPSETSATSSPAPEGQRSPPPCQPLEPPVTRSSLSELEVSKIINNPKLRHDINFDPELHFRPNVEGDKGRRKHDRASVFWANLKEQLIEFITDRPSFYEKYGMGDDWCLPKLLKSVKDIIQTLVPQRDRQFLDEGLNVDLLMQQFYRGLADLEKLASWLSSVLKSHCAPMRDEWVDSMYKQLSNGNRNNDVDELVNGMRSLLSVLEAMKLDVANHQIRCLRPALIEETTAFEQKFLMKKLRNRKMDIGDAKPWYQEAARTYPGGTGAMSSQFGEMGVFFEGLSRSMLPSAGEKPLPGTFFFDEDRLQRVRSDILDAINLDVCMRMFEDLERIARFNTSPAFASLVSDDESPISSMMKDSREFNFNTPPSHSRPASVACSSAGSVSSSPRSSMVLPSYLTSDANEAKTKGRNLRESLVALLQQAPHDLHYHERWRAMASSMALQIFRFTKAPMEMLPSFEEKLTENVCNITSPIYQEMEEAYRARFLAELATRVRYFKALSGVCLFSIATGNRVPASSRSLDAGRDRDLDAAIRMGQQEGGIEDIATRVAHVGVVHWRIWARMAYVDEDDMSMD
;
A
#
# COMPACT_ATOMS: atom_id res chain seq x y z
N MET A 1 -57.95 5.29 -5.07
CA MET A 1 -57.79 4.01 -5.81
C MET A 1 -56.29 3.74 -5.86
N THR A 2 -55.76 3.04 -4.83
CA THR A 2 -55.18 1.67 -4.91
C THR A 2 -53.83 1.66 -5.66
N ALA A 3 -52.67 1.69 -5.00
CA ALA A 3 -51.96 0.65 -4.21
C ALA A 3 -51.39 -0.51 -5.05
N ASP A 4 -50.04 -0.60 -5.16
CA ASP A 4 -49.19 -1.78 -4.87
C ASP A 4 -47.69 -1.48 -5.19
N GLN A 5 -46.75 -1.60 -4.24
CA GLN A 5 -45.89 -2.77 -3.92
C GLN A 5 -44.96 -3.18 -5.09
N GLY A 6 -43.66 -3.43 -4.97
CA GLY A 6 -42.72 -3.63 -3.86
C GLY A 6 -41.45 -4.33 -4.41
N PHE A 7 -40.44 -4.50 -3.55
CA PHE A 7 -39.19 -5.29 -3.70
C PHE A 7 -37.95 -4.66 -4.37
N GLY A 8 -37.12 -4.07 -3.49
CA GLY A 8 -35.66 -4.06 -3.66
C GLY A 8 -35.03 -5.21 -2.85
N GLY A 9 -34.06 -5.89 -3.45
CA GLY A 9 -33.19 -6.89 -2.82
C GLY A 9 -31.72 -6.63 -3.20
N PRO A 10 -30.75 -6.94 -2.34
CA PRO A 10 -29.36 -6.49 -2.46
C PRO A 10 -28.54 -7.35 -3.41
N VAL A 11 -27.69 -6.72 -4.21
CA VAL A 11 -26.72 -7.36 -5.12
C VAL A 11 -25.50 -7.82 -4.31
N GLU A 12 -25.47 -9.08 -3.91
CA GLU A 12 -24.28 -9.77 -3.41
C GLU A 12 -23.23 -9.91 -4.53
N ARG A 13 -22.04 -9.33 -4.33
CA ARG A 13 -20.87 -9.61 -5.18
C ARG A 13 -20.28 -10.97 -4.78
N SER A 14 -20.53 -11.95 -5.65
CA SER A 14 -19.99 -13.31 -5.60
C SER A 14 -18.45 -13.31 -5.67
N ARG A 15 -17.79 -13.61 -4.55
CA ARG A 15 -16.39 -14.09 -4.51
C ARG A 15 -16.37 -15.55 -4.97
N ARG A 16 -15.93 -15.81 -6.21
CA ARG A 16 -15.62 -17.18 -6.67
C ARG A 16 -14.14 -17.48 -6.41
N ASN A 17 -13.88 -18.20 -5.34
CA ASN A 17 -12.70 -19.04 -5.17
C ASN A 17 -12.89 -20.29 -6.03
N LEU A 18 -12.04 -20.50 -7.04
CA LEU A 18 -11.98 -21.76 -7.78
C LEU A 18 -10.74 -22.54 -7.35
N SER A 19 -10.93 -23.37 -6.33
CA SER A 19 -10.15 -24.58 -6.12
C SER A 19 -10.44 -25.54 -7.28
N THR A 20 -9.40 -26.02 -7.96
CA THR A 20 -9.54 -27.17 -8.85
C THR A 20 -8.62 -28.28 -8.37
N SER A 21 -9.26 -29.31 -7.83
CA SER A 21 -8.70 -30.60 -7.46
C SER A 21 -8.47 -31.40 -8.74
N ALA A 22 -7.27 -31.97 -8.89
CA ALA A 22 -6.97 -32.91 -9.97
C ALA A 22 -7.65 -34.28 -9.71
N PRO A 23 -8.22 -34.95 -10.73
CA PRO A 23 -8.50 -36.38 -10.68
C PRO A 23 -7.41 -37.16 -11.42
N GLY A 24 -6.86 -38.19 -10.76
CA GLY A 24 -6.10 -39.24 -11.43
C GLY A 24 -7.03 -40.19 -12.22
N PRO A 25 -6.47 -40.96 -13.16
CA PRO A 25 -6.58 -42.41 -12.98
C PRO A 25 -5.31 -43.20 -13.35
N ASN A 26 -5.21 -44.36 -12.70
CA ASN A 26 -4.27 -45.45 -12.96
C ASN A 26 -4.51 -46.12 -14.33
N GLY A 27 -3.46 -46.75 -14.89
CA GLY A 27 -3.61 -47.79 -15.91
C GLY A 27 -2.37 -48.10 -16.76
N GLU A 28 -1.47 -48.92 -16.21
CA GLU A 28 -0.71 -50.05 -16.82
C GLU A 28 0.17 -49.92 -18.10
N GLY A 29 1.39 -50.51 -17.98
CA GLY A 29 2.28 -50.97 -19.07
C GLY A 29 3.36 -49.95 -19.48
N ASP A 30 4.66 -50.23 -19.57
CA ASP A 30 5.41 -51.48 -19.67
C ASP A 30 6.88 -51.19 -19.27
N ALA A 31 7.61 -52.23 -18.84
CA ALA A 31 8.95 -52.15 -18.26
C ALA A 31 10.06 -52.30 -19.32
N ARG A 32 11.14 -51.49 -19.22
CA ARG A 32 12.56 -51.92 -19.06
C ARG A 32 13.59 -50.80 -19.37
N PRO A 33 14.83 -50.92 -18.88
CA PRO A 33 15.63 -49.80 -18.38
C PRO A 33 16.88 -49.49 -19.22
N GLU A 34 17.35 -48.24 -19.20
CA GLU A 34 18.70 -47.90 -19.66
C GLU A 34 19.48 -47.03 -18.65
N LYS A 35 20.38 -47.74 -17.96
CA LYS A 35 21.75 -47.40 -17.55
C LYS A 35 22.13 -45.94 -17.27
N GLU A 36 22.28 -45.72 -15.97
CA GLU A 36 23.24 -44.84 -15.31
C GLU A 36 24.70 -45.19 -15.69
N THR A 37 25.48 -44.18 -16.12
CA THR A 37 26.95 -44.20 -15.96
C THR A 37 27.45 -42.84 -15.52
N THR A 38 27.74 -42.77 -14.23
CA THR A 38 28.64 -41.83 -13.56
C THR A 38 30.04 -41.88 -14.18
N ARG A 39 30.66 -40.74 -14.46
CA ARG A 39 32.14 -40.61 -14.41
C ARG A 39 32.54 -39.17 -14.10
N LYS A 40 33.35 -39.03 -13.05
CA LYS A 40 34.11 -37.85 -12.62
C LYS A 40 35.62 -38.25 -12.62
N PRO A 41 36.57 -37.34 -12.39
CA PRO A 41 37.52 -36.83 -13.38
C PRO A 41 38.96 -37.37 -13.20
N THR A 42 39.85 -37.06 -14.14
CA THR A 42 41.31 -37.18 -13.95
C THR A 42 42.02 -35.91 -14.45
N LYS A 43 42.97 -35.45 -13.61
CA LYS A 43 44.00 -34.43 -13.86
C LYS A 43 45.15 -35.05 -14.66
N ASP A 44 45.86 -34.25 -15.45
CA ASP A 44 47.28 -33.95 -15.22
C ASP A 44 47.82 -32.85 -16.17
N ASP A 45 48.79 -32.11 -15.62
CA ASP A 45 49.40 -30.85 -16.03
C ASP A 45 50.44 -30.97 -17.19
N LYS A 46 50.65 -29.87 -17.95
CA LYS A 46 51.91 -29.07 -17.92
C LYS A 46 51.98 -27.91 -18.96
N ASP A 47 52.22 -26.72 -18.41
CA ASP A 47 53.20 -25.66 -18.75
C ASP A 47 53.60 -25.34 -20.21
N GLU A 48 53.40 -24.08 -20.61
CA GLU A 48 54.52 -23.18 -20.96
C GLU A 48 54.11 -21.69 -20.88
N ALA A 49 55.05 -20.84 -20.46
CA ALA A 49 54.88 -19.44 -20.05
C ALA A 49 55.72 -18.50 -20.92
N ALA A 50 55.29 -17.24 -21.10
CA ALA A 50 56.19 -16.07 -21.27
C ALA A 50 55.47 -14.71 -21.02
N GLN A 51 55.85 -14.07 -19.89
CA GLN A 51 56.29 -12.67 -19.66
C GLN A 51 55.47 -11.49 -20.26
N SER A 52 54.85 -10.57 -19.50
CA SER A 52 55.32 -9.57 -18.49
C SER A 52 56.23 -8.46 -19.04
N SER A 53 55.78 -7.19 -18.92
CA SER A 53 56.65 -6.02 -18.71
C SER A 53 55.86 -4.83 -18.15
N GLN A 54 56.52 -4.09 -17.25
CA GLN A 54 56.03 -3.05 -16.35
C GLN A 54 56.71 -1.68 -16.61
N VAL A 55 55.97 -0.58 -16.38
CA VAL A 55 56.36 0.67 -15.65
C VAL A 55 57.11 1.85 -16.36
N SER A 56 56.36 2.97 -16.60
CA SER A 56 56.58 4.45 -16.34
C SER A 56 57.79 5.25 -16.91
N PRO A 57 57.87 6.63 -16.77
CA PRO A 57 56.86 7.73 -16.67
C PRO A 57 57.22 9.05 -17.46
N ARG A 58 56.44 10.15 -17.27
CA ARG A 58 56.64 11.62 -17.59
C ARG A 58 55.83 12.13 -18.81
N ARG A 59 55.37 13.39 -18.95
CA ARG A 59 55.05 14.59 -18.13
C ARG A 59 54.45 15.61 -19.14
N CYS A 60 53.38 16.32 -18.75
CA CYS A 60 52.81 17.61 -19.22
C CYS A 60 53.02 18.14 -20.66
N ASP A 61 51.94 18.53 -21.35
CA ASP A 61 51.59 19.95 -21.65
C ASP A 61 50.14 20.10 -22.20
N ASP A 62 49.44 21.13 -21.71
CA ASP A 62 48.09 21.68 -22.07
C ASP A 62 48.26 22.75 -23.19
N PRO A 63 47.26 23.49 -23.80
CA PRO A 63 45.89 23.88 -23.35
C PRO A 63 44.78 23.73 -24.45
N SER A 64 43.45 23.84 -24.26
CA SER A 64 42.68 25.01 -23.77
C SER A 64 41.15 24.73 -23.75
N GLN A 65 40.48 25.12 -22.64
CA GLN A 65 39.16 25.79 -22.46
C GLN A 65 37.90 25.24 -23.21
N THR A 66 36.82 24.83 -22.51
CA THR A 66 35.83 25.74 -21.88
C THR A 66 34.88 25.02 -20.89
N THR A 67 34.37 25.82 -19.94
CA THR A 67 33.67 25.59 -18.65
C THR A 67 32.26 24.96 -18.66
N PRO A 68 31.82 24.29 -17.55
CA PRO A 68 30.41 24.04 -17.23
C PRO A 68 29.88 24.97 -16.10
N PRO A 69 28.56 25.25 -15.98
CA PRO A 69 28.04 25.96 -14.83
C PRO A 69 27.46 25.04 -13.74
N VAL A 70 27.57 25.56 -12.53
CA VAL A 70 27.35 25.00 -11.19
C VAL A 70 25.88 25.11 -10.74
N ALA A 71 25.52 24.33 -9.72
CA ALA A 71 24.19 24.17 -9.13
C ALA A 71 23.81 25.17 -8.01
N ALA A 72 22.47 25.23 -7.79
CA ALA A 72 21.71 25.46 -6.53
C ALA A 72 21.49 26.93 -6.04
N PRO A 73 20.59 27.26 -5.06
CA PRO A 73 19.55 26.47 -4.35
C PRO A 73 18.21 27.23 -3.99
N LEU A 74 17.30 26.55 -3.25
CA LEU A 74 16.29 27.02 -2.25
C LEU A 74 14.82 27.44 -2.59
N LEU A 75 13.96 27.09 -1.60
CA LEU A 75 12.51 27.22 -1.37
C LEU A 75 11.98 28.65 -1.18
N ARG A 76 10.73 28.95 -1.62
CA ARG A 76 9.68 29.67 -0.83
C ARG A 76 8.31 29.74 -1.55
N ASN A 77 7.23 29.64 -0.77
CA ASN A 77 5.82 29.96 -1.10
C ASN A 77 5.62 31.37 -1.70
N PRO A 78 4.43 31.63 -2.28
CA PRO A 78 3.59 32.65 -1.64
C PRO A 78 2.07 32.38 -1.67
N SER A 79 1.39 32.89 -0.64
CA SER A 79 -0.06 33.14 -0.60
C SER A 79 -0.39 34.53 -1.17
N GLU A 80 -1.68 34.70 -1.45
CA GLU A 80 -2.44 35.80 -2.07
C GLU A 80 -2.09 37.25 -1.68
N THR A 81 -2.22 38.17 -2.65
CA THR A 81 -2.96 39.45 -2.52
C THR A 81 -3.08 40.15 -3.90
N SER A 82 -4.24 40.77 -4.13
CA SER A 82 -4.71 41.40 -5.37
C SER A 82 -4.08 42.77 -5.69
N ALA A 83 -3.88 43.08 -6.98
CA ALA A 83 -4.06 44.43 -7.57
C ALA A 83 -3.97 44.45 -9.12
N THR A 84 -5.12 44.69 -9.76
CA THR A 84 -5.42 45.66 -10.84
C THR A 84 -4.50 45.82 -12.08
N SER A 85 -4.97 45.20 -13.18
CA SER A 85 -5.07 45.62 -14.59
C SER A 85 -4.16 46.71 -15.21
N SER A 86 -3.52 46.34 -16.34
CA SER A 86 -3.48 47.12 -17.60
C SER A 86 -3.14 46.20 -18.80
N PRO A 87 -3.77 46.35 -19.99
CA PRO A 87 -3.61 45.44 -21.12
C PRO A 87 -2.50 45.91 -22.09
N ALA A 88 -1.68 44.97 -22.58
CA ALA A 88 -0.71 45.19 -23.65
C ALA A 88 -0.89 44.12 -24.74
N PRO A 89 -0.63 44.44 -26.02
CA PRO A 89 -1.23 43.76 -27.17
C PRO A 89 -0.58 42.42 -27.49
N GLU A 90 -1.39 41.52 -28.04
CA GLU A 90 -1.06 40.16 -28.46
C GLU A 90 0.07 40.13 -29.51
N GLY A 91 1.30 39.89 -29.05
CA GLY A 91 2.38 39.39 -29.86
C GLY A 91 2.20 37.89 -30.10
N GLN A 92 2.13 37.52 -31.38
CA GLN A 92 2.05 36.15 -31.91
C GLN A 92 2.80 35.13 -31.04
N ARG A 93 2.05 34.26 -30.35
CA ARG A 93 2.61 33.00 -29.84
C ARG A 93 3.02 32.17 -31.05
N SER A 94 4.32 32.06 -31.27
CA SER A 94 4.91 30.97 -32.05
C SER A 94 4.40 29.64 -31.48
N PRO A 95 4.02 28.67 -32.33
CA PRO A 95 3.66 27.34 -31.85
C PRO A 95 4.86 26.76 -31.07
N PRO A 96 4.62 25.98 -29.99
CA PRO A 96 5.72 25.37 -29.25
C PRO A 96 6.57 24.53 -30.23
N PRO A 97 7.91 24.50 -30.05
CA PRO A 97 8.78 23.73 -30.93
C PRO A 97 8.30 22.27 -30.97
N CYS A 98 8.07 21.76 -32.18
CA CYS A 98 7.66 20.37 -32.42
C CYS A 98 8.62 19.44 -31.69
N GLN A 99 8.15 18.84 -30.60
CA GLN A 99 8.88 17.74 -29.96
C GLN A 99 8.97 16.59 -30.96
N PRO A 100 10.11 15.87 -31.06
CA PRO A 100 10.22 14.72 -31.94
C PRO A 100 9.08 13.73 -31.67
N LEU A 101 8.31 13.40 -32.71
CA LEU A 101 7.22 12.42 -32.63
C LEU A 101 7.82 11.01 -32.45
N GLU A 102 7.96 10.59 -31.19
CA GLU A 102 8.42 9.25 -30.82
C GLU A 102 7.23 8.30 -30.59
N PRO A 103 7.41 6.99 -30.84
CA PRO A 103 6.42 5.98 -30.49
C PRO A 103 6.06 6.03 -28.99
N PRO A 104 4.81 5.71 -28.60
CA PRO A 104 4.36 5.83 -27.21
C PRO A 104 5.00 4.82 -26.26
N VAL A 105 5.49 3.70 -26.79
CA VAL A 105 6.22 2.67 -26.06
C VAL A 105 7.55 2.46 -26.75
N THR A 106 8.63 2.70 -26.02
CA THR A 106 10.01 2.54 -26.47
C THR A 106 10.85 1.79 -25.46
N ARG A 107 12.01 1.30 -25.89
CA ARG A 107 13.00 0.69 -24.99
C ARG A 107 13.39 1.64 -23.85
N SER A 108 13.54 2.93 -24.12
CA SER A 108 13.84 3.93 -23.08
C SER A 108 12.70 4.06 -22.08
N SER A 109 11.44 4.10 -22.54
CA SER A 109 10.27 4.16 -21.66
C SER A 109 10.09 2.92 -20.78
N LEU A 110 10.54 1.75 -21.25
CA LEU A 110 10.46 0.47 -20.53
C LEU A 110 11.76 0.14 -19.78
N SER A 111 12.80 0.97 -19.88
CA SER A 111 14.11 0.69 -19.30
C SER A 111 14.10 0.69 -17.77
N GLU A 112 13.13 1.35 -17.13
CA GLU A 112 12.89 1.29 -15.67
C GLU A 112 12.53 -0.12 -15.18
N LEU A 113 12.02 -0.97 -16.08
CA LEU A 113 11.67 -2.36 -15.82
C LEU A 113 12.85 -3.33 -15.96
N GLU A 114 14.06 -2.85 -16.26
CA GLU A 114 15.25 -3.69 -16.33
C GLU A 114 15.73 -4.09 -14.93
N VAL A 115 16.22 -5.34 -14.81
CA VAL A 115 16.72 -5.93 -13.55
C VAL A 115 17.68 -5.00 -12.81
N SER A 116 18.66 -4.42 -13.51
CA SER A 116 19.64 -3.52 -12.90
C SER A 116 19.02 -2.26 -12.30
N LYS A 117 17.94 -1.73 -12.88
CA LYS A 117 17.24 -0.55 -12.35
C LYS A 117 16.32 -0.92 -11.20
N ILE A 118 15.65 -2.07 -11.30
CA ILE A 118 14.84 -2.67 -10.22
C ILE A 118 15.70 -2.85 -8.96
N ILE A 119 16.84 -3.52 -9.09
CA ILE A 119 17.74 -3.85 -7.97
C ILE A 119 18.34 -2.60 -7.32
N ASN A 120 18.59 -1.53 -8.08
CA ASN A 120 19.23 -0.32 -7.55
C ASN A 120 18.26 0.78 -7.12
N ASN A 121 16.94 0.56 -7.24
CA ASN A 121 15.94 1.54 -6.85
C ASN A 121 15.68 1.47 -5.33
N PRO A 122 16.05 2.50 -4.54
CA PRO A 122 15.89 2.49 -3.09
C PRO A 122 14.43 2.48 -2.65
N LYS A 123 13.55 3.23 -3.34
CA LYS A 123 12.12 3.26 -3.02
C LYS A 123 11.48 1.90 -3.25
N LEU A 124 11.80 1.26 -4.39
CA LEU A 124 11.28 -0.06 -4.72
C LEU A 124 11.74 -1.12 -3.71
N ARG A 125 13.02 -1.12 -3.32
CA ARG A 125 13.52 -2.04 -2.29
C ARG A 125 12.78 -1.86 -0.97
N HIS A 126 12.60 -0.61 -0.56
CA HIS A 126 11.88 -0.29 0.67
C HIS A 126 10.42 -0.78 0.60
N ASP A 127 9.69 -0.47 -0.47
CA ASP A 127 8.28 -0.86 -0.65
C ASP A 127 8.08 -2.39 -0.73
N ILE A 128 9.05 -3.14 -1.28
CA ILE A 128 9.02 -4.61 -1.32
C ILE A 128 8.89 -5.24 0.09
N ASN A 129 9.36 -4.55 1.14
CA ASN A 129 9.29 -5.04 2.51
C ASN A 129 7.88 -4.94 3.10
N PHE A 130 6.95 -4.24 2.47
CA PHE A 130 5.62 -4.00 3.05
C PHE A 130 4.48 -4.48 2.16
N ASP A 131 4.66 -4.48 0.84
CA ASP A 131 3.60 -4.80 -0.11
C ASP A 131 3.79 -6.19 -0.76
N PRO A 132 3.01 -7.20 -0.34
CA PRO A 132 3.04 -8.52 -0.95
C PRO A 132 2.49 -8.53 -2.38
N GLU A 133 1.61 -7.59 -2.72
CA GLU A 133 1.03 -7.45 -4.04
C GLU A 133 1.82 -6.46 -4.90
N LEU A 134 3.03 -6.06 -4.52
CA LEU A 134 3.82 -5.13 -5.34
C LEU A 134 4.14 -5.75 -6.72
N HIS A 135 3.61 -5.12 -7.78
CA HIS A 135 3.93 -5.42 -9.17
C HIS A 135 3.78 -4.18 -10.04
N PHE A 136 4.56 -4.12 -11.11
CA PHE A 136 4.42 -3.09 -12.12
C PHE A 136 3.09 -3.25 -12.87
N ARG A 137 2.38 -2.13 -13.00
CA ARG A 137 1.17 -1.99 -13.80
C ARG A 137 1.34 -0.87 -14.83
N PRO A 138 0.61 -0.92 -15.96
CA PRO A 138 0.57 0.23 -16.88
C PRO A 138 0.07 1.47 -16.15
N ASN A 139 0.80 2.57 -16.25
CA ASN A 139 0.41 3.84 -15.65
C ASN A 139 -0.69 4.51 -16.49
N VAL A 140 -1.94 4.15 -16.24
CA VAL A 140 -3.13 4.70 -16.91
C VAL A 140 -3.84 5.79 -16.10
N GLU A 141 -3.47 5.94 -14.82
CA GLU A 141 -4.18 6.80 -13.88
C GLU A 141 -3.49 8.17 -13.69
N GLY A 142 -4.29 9.18 -13.35
CA GLY A 142 -3.85 10.54 -13.07
C GLY A 142 -3.38 11.36 -14.28
N ASP A 143 -2.87 12.56 -14.01
CA ASP A 143 -2.47 13.52 -15.05
C ASP A 143 -1.31 13.01 -15.92
N LYS A 144 -0.42 12.20 -15.35
CA LYS A 144 0.69 11.58 -16.09
C LYS A 144 0.17 10.54 -17.09
N GLY A 145 -0.79 9.71 -16.68
CA GLY A 145 -1.46 8.76 -17.57
C GLY A 145 -2.18 9.47 -18.72
N ARG A 146 -2.94 10.52 -18.40
CA ARG A 146 -3.64 11.35 -19.40
C ARG A 146 -2.67 11.96 -20.43
N ARG A 147 -1.59 12.61 -19.96
CA ARG A 147 -0.55 13.18 -20.83
C ARG A 147 0.18 12.11 -21.67
N LYS A 148 0.33 10.87 -21.18
CA LYS A 148 0.89 9.75 -21.96
C LYS A 148 -0.09 9.34 -23.06
N HIS A 149 -1.37 9.24 -22.75
CA HIS A 149 -2.43 8.90 -23.72
C HIS A 149 -2.56 9.95 -24.83
N ASP A 150 -2.56 11.24 -24.48
CA ASP A 150 -2.69 12.32 -25.45
C ASP A 150 -1.51 12.34 -26.43
N ARG A 151 -0.28 12.19 -25.92
CA ARG A 151 0.92 12.08 -26.77
C ARG A 151 0.88 10.85 -27.69
N ALA A 152 0.45 9.71 -27.16
CA ALA A 152 0.27 8.50 -27.96
C ALA A 152 -0.75 8.73 -29.08
N SER A 153 -1.86 9.40 -28.78
CA SER A 153 -2.93 9.69 -29.76
C SER A 153 -2.43 10.58 -30.89
N VAL A 154 -1.62 11.60 -30.57
CA VAL A 154 -0.97 12.45 -31.58
C VAL A 154 -0.04 11.62 -32.46
N PHE A 155 0.78 10.74 -31.90
CA PHE A 155 1.66 9.86 -32.69
C PHE A 155 0.87 8.97 -33.66
N TRP A 156 -0.19 8.31 -33.19
CA TRP A 156 -1.00 7.42 -34.04
C TRP A 156 -1.75 8.18 -35.13
N ALA A 157 -2.25 9.38 -34.84
CA ALA A 157 -2.89 10.24 -35.83
C ALA A 157 -1.90 10.64 -36.94
N ASN A 158 -0.67 11.02 -36.59
CA ASN A 158 0.38 11.36 -37.56
C ASN A 158 0.80 10.14 -38.39
N LEU A 159 0.96 8.97 -37.76
CA LEU A 159 1.28 7.72 -38.49
C LEU A 159 0.20 7.39 -39.52
N LYS A 160 -1.08 7.53 -39.15
CA LYS A 160 -2.21 7.33 -40.06
C LYS A 160 -2.18 8.31 -41.23
N GLU A 161 -2.02 9.61 -40.97
CA GLU A 161 -1.93 10.64 -42.00
C GLU A 161 -0.78 10.36 -42.98
N GLN A 162 0.41 10.05 -42.46
CA GLN A 162 1.59 9.73 -43.25
C GLN A 162 1.40 8.48 -44.12
N LEU A 163 0.73 7.44 -43.60
CA LEU A 163 0.43 6.24 -44.39
C LEU A 163 -0.58 6.53 -45.51
N ILE A 164 -1.63 7.31 -45.23
CA ILE A 164 -2.63 7.69 -46.25
C ILE A 164 -1.98 8.55 -47.34
N GLU A 165 -1.17 9.53 -46.95
CA GLU A 165 -0.44 10.42 -47.86
C GLU A 165 0.52 9.61 -48.73
N PHE A 166 1.26 8.65 -48.15
CA PHE A 166 2.15 7.76 -48.91
C PHE A 166 1.40 6.85 -49.91
N ILE A 167 0.21 6.37 -49.56
CA ILE A 167 -0.58 5.48 -50.45
C ILE A 167 -1.24 6.28 -51.57
N THR A 168 -1.73 7.48 -51.27
CA THR A 168 -2.55 8.29 -52.20
C THR A 168 -1.71 9.21 -53.08
N ASP A 169 -0.69 9.86 -52.52
CA ASP A 169 0.11 10.91 -53.19
C ASP A 169 1.59 10.86 -52.76
N ARG A 170 2.33 9.93 -53.35
CA ARG A 170 3.77 9.72 -53.08
C ARG A 170 4.64 10.96 -53.32
N PRO A 171 4.47 11.74 -54.41
CA PRO A 171 5.25 12.97 -54.62
C PRO A 171 5.14 13.97 -53.47
N SER A 172 3.92 14.28 -53.02
CA SER A 172 3.68 15.21 -51.90
C SER A 172 4.26 14.69 -50.58
N PHE A 173 4.16 13.38 -50.35
CA PHE A 173 4.80 12.73 -49.20
C PHE A 173 6.32 12.97 -49.18
N TYR A 174 7.00 12.76 -50.32
CA TYR A 174 8.45 12.95 -50.41
C TYR A 174 8.87 14.42 -50.34
N GLU A 175 8.02 15.37 -50.74
CA GLU A 175 8.26 16.80 -50.56
C GLU A 175 8.22 17.19 -49.07
N LYS A 176 7.27 16.63 -48.31
CA LYS A 176 7.03 16.95 -46.90
C LYS A 176 7.99 16.25 -45.93
N TYR A 177 8.34 14.99 -46.20
CA TYR A 177 9.13 14.15 -45.29
C TYR A 177 10.51 13.75 -45.84
N GLY A 178 10.79 14.07 -47.11
CA GLY A 178 12.02 13.66 -47.78
C GLY A 178 12.05 12.16 -48.13
N MET A 179 13.15 11.72 -48.72
CA MET A 179 13.42 10.30 -49.06
C MET A 179 14.09 9.53 -47.90
N GLY A 180 14.14 10.12 -46.71
CA GLY A 180 14.80 9.55 -45.53
C GLY A 180 13.84 8.76 -44.62
N ASP A 181 14.40 7.97 -43.71
CA ASP A 181 13.63 7.14 -42.76
C ASP A 181 13.22 7.89 -41.47
N ASP A 182 13.01 9.19 -41.57
CA ASP A 182 12.76 10.09 -40.42
C ASP A 182 11.28 10.32 -40.10
N TRP A 183 10.38 9.46 -40.60
CA TRP A 183 8.94 9.50 -40.34
C TRP A 183 8.48 8.39 -39.36
N CYS A 184 7.18 8.33 -39.03
CA CYS A 184 6.69 7.53 -37.89
C CYS A 184 6.89 6.02 -38.04
N LEU A 185 6.76 5.45 -39.24
CA LEU A 185 6.82 4.00 -39.45
C LEU A 185 8.21 3.38 -39.17
N PRO A 186 9.33 3.88 -39.76
CA PRO A 186 10.67 3.38 -39.42
C PRO A 186 10.99 3.48 -37.93
N LYS A 187 10.59 4.59 -37.28
CA LYS A 187 10.78 4.81 -35.83
C LYS A 187 10.02 3.78 -35.01
N LEU A 188 8.79 3.47 -35.40
CA LEU A 188 7.97 2.42 -34.77
C LEU A 188 8.61 1.04 -34.92
N LEU A 189 9.02 0.64 -36.13
CA LEU A 189 9.63 -0.67 -36.37
C LEU A 189 10.95 -0.84 -35.62
N LYS A 190 11.78 0.21 -35.56
CA LYS A 190 13.01 0.24 -34.74
C LYS A 190 12.67 0.05 -33.25
N SER A 191 11.68 0.78 -32.74
CA SER A 191 11.23 0.63 -31.35
C SER A 191 10.73 -0.78 -31.04
N VAL A 192 9.91 -1.37 -31.92
CA VAL A 192 9.43 -2.76 -31.81
C VAL A 192 10.60 -3.73 -31.74
N LYS A 193 11.56 -3.61 -32.67
CA LYS A 193 12.77 -4.43 -32.70
C LYS A 193 13.55 -4.33 -31.40
N ASP A 194 13.81 -3.12 -30.92
CA ASP A 194 14.57 -2.87 -29.71
C ASP A 194 13.89 -3.48 -28.47
N ILE A 195 12.56 -3.40 -28.37
CA ILE A 195 11.81 -4.00 -27.26
C ILE A 195 11.88 -5.53 -27.33
N ILE A 196 11.65 -6.14 -28.50
CA ILE A 196 11.72 -7.60 -28.66
C ILE A 196 13.13 -8.11 -28.35
N GLN A 197 14.19 -7.42 -28.77
CA GLN A 197 15.58 -7.78 -28.46
C GLN A 197 15.85 -7.86 -26.95
N THR A 198 15.17 -7.04 -26.15
CA THR A 198 15.27 -7.12 -24.69
C THR A 198 14.39 -8.21 -24.07
N LEU A 199 13.38 -8.71 -24.77
CA LEU A 199 12.49 -9.80 -24.31
C LEU A 199 13.07 -11.18 -24.61
N VAL A 200 13.78 -11.33 -25.73
CA VAL A 200 14.28 -12.62 -26.19
C VAL A 200 15.68 -12.97 -25.64
N PRO A 201 15.98 -14.27 -25.43
CA PRO A 201 17.32 -14.73 -25.11
C PRO A 201 18.36 -14.38 -26.18
N GLN A 202 19.65 -14.35 -25.81
CA GLN A 202 20.74 -14.00 -26.75
C GLN A 202 20.77 -14.86 -28.01
N ARG A 203 20.46 -16.16 -27.89
CA ARG A 203 20.43 -17.12 -29.01
C ARG A 203 19.46 -16.69 -30.11
N ASP A 204 18.32 -16.12 -29.74
CA ASP A 204 17.22 -15.85 -30.68
C ASP A 204 17.33 -14.42 -31.27
N ARG A 205 18.34 -13.63 -30.85
CA ARG A 205 18.57 -12.26 -31.36
C ARG A 205 19.02 -12.23 -32.82
N GLN A 206 19.84 -13.18 -33.26
CA GLN A 206 20.27 -13.25 -34.65
C GLN A 206 19.08 -13.50 -35.58
N PHE A 207 18.21 -14.43 -35.21
CA PHE A 207 16.96 -14.71 -35.92
C PHE A 207 16.02 -13.49 -35.97
N LEU A 208 15.94 -12.72 -34.87
CA LEU A 208 15.19 -11.47 -34.82
C LEU A 208 15.79 -10.38 -35.72
N ASP A 209 17.12 -10.26 -35.76
CA ASP A 209 17.80 -9.26 -36.59
C ASP A 209 17.63 -9.54 -38.08
N GLU A 210 17.58 -10.81 -38.47
CA GLU A 210 17.29 -11.25 -39.84
C GLU A 210 15.81 -11.06 -40.20
N GLY A 211 14.88 -11.49 -39.33
CA GLY A 211 13.44 -11.44 -39.59
C GLY A 211 12.82 -10.03 -39.50
N LEU A 212 13.38 -9.16 -38.65
CA LEU A 212 12.96 -7.76 -38.48
C LEU A 212 14.10 -6.80 -38.83
N ASN A 213 14.64 -6.93 -40.05
CA ASN A 213 15.58 -5.97 -40.60
C ASN A 213 14.82 -4.73 -41.11
N VAL A 214 14.80 -3.67 -40.30
CA VAL A 214 14.02 -2.45 -40.59
C VAL A 214 14.46 -1.78 -41.89
N ASP A 215 15.76 -1.71 -42.17
CA ASP A 215 16.25 -1.04 -43.38
C ASP A 215 15.80 -1.79 -44.65
N LEU A 216 15.84 -3.13 -44.63
CA LEU A 216 15.33 -3.95 -45.72
C LEU A 216 13.80 -3.85 -45.87
N LEU A 217 13.07 -3.87 -44.75
CA LEU A 217 11.62 -3.74 -44.76
C LEU A 217 11.18 -2.38 -45.32
N MET A 218 11.87 -1.30 -44.95
CA MET A 218 11.60 0.02 -45.51
C MET A 218 11.90 0.09 -47.00
N GLN A 219 13.01 -0.51 -47.46
CA GLN A 219 13.30 -0.61 -48.90
C GLN A 219 12.22 -1.36 -49.68
N GLN A 220 11.72 -2.48 -49.13
CA GLN A 220 10.62 -3.23 -49.73
C GLN A 220 9.32 -2.43 -49.72
N PHE A 221 9.06 -1.70 -48.63
CA PHE A 221 7.88 -0.86 -48.47
C PHE A 221 7.84 0.27 -49.50
N TYR A 222 8.93 1.02 -49.68
CA TYR A 222 9.00 2.11 -50.67
C TYR A 222 8.82 1.61 -52.11
N ARG A 223 9.21 0.37 -52.41
CA ARG A 223 9.03 -0.27 -53.72
C ARG A 223 7.67 -0.93 -53.90
N GLY A 224 6.83 -0.97 -52.85
CA GLY A 224 5.54 -1.66 -52.88
C GLY A 224 5.64 -3.19 -52.92
N LEU A 225 6.76 -3.74 -52.45
CA LEU A 225 7.05 -5.18 -52.44
C LEU A 225 7.00 -5.79 -51.03
N ALA A 226 6.68 -5.00 -50.00
CA ALA A 226 6.64 -5.46 -48.62
C ALA A 226 5.45 -6.41 -48.40
N ASP A 227 5.75 -7.65 -47.97
CA ASP A 227 4.75 -8.65 -47.59
C ASP A 227 4.43 -8.51 -46.09
N LEU A 228 3.43 -7.66 -45.79
CA LEU A 228 3.00 -7.39 -44.42
C LEU A 228 2.29 -8.60 -43.78
N GLU A 229 1.68 -9.47 -44.57
CA GLU A 229 1.00 -10.66 -44.06
C GLU A 229 2.03 -11.68 -43.54
N LYS A 230 3.10 -11.91 -44.31
CA LYS A 230 4.22 -12.74 -43.88
C LYS A 230 4.92 -12.17 -42.65
N LEU A 231 5.12 -10.84 -42.60
CA LEU A 231 5.70 -10.17 -41.43
C LEU A 231 4.81 -10.34 -40.20
N ALA A 232 3.50 -10.13 -40.32
CA ALA A 232 2.55 -10.28 -39.21
C ALA A 232 2.50 -11.72 -38.69
N SER A 233 2.51 -12.72 -39.58
CA SER A 233 2.55 -14.14 -39.22
C SER A 233 3.84 -14.51 -38.48
N TRP A 234 4.98 -14.04 -38.98
CA TRP A 234 6.27 -14.25 -38.33
C TRP A 234 6.32 -13.57 -36.95
N LEU A 235 5.89 -12.31 -36.84
CA LEU A 235 5.80 -11.60 -35.55
C LEU A 235 4.90 -12.34 -34.56
N SER A 236 3.73 -12.80 -35.00
CA SER A 236 2.81 -13.59 -34.16
C SER A 236 3.49 -14.86 -33.62
N SER A 237 4.21 -15.60 -34.48
CA SER A 237 4.95 -16.79 -34.05
C SER A 237 6.04 -16.48 -33.04
N VAL A 238 6.81 -15.41 -33.23
CA VAL A 238 7.89 -15.00 -32.31
C VAL A 238 7.32 -14.53 -30.97
N LEU A 239 6.22 -13.79 -30.98
CA LEU A 239 5.61 -13.33 -29.72
C LEU A 239 5.02 -14.51 -28.94
N LYS A 240 4.30 -15.43 -29.59
CA LYS A 240 3.75 -16.65 -28.97
C LYS A 240 4.82 -17.57 -28.39
N SER A 241 6.01 -17.65 -29.01
CA SER A 241 7.10 -18.47 -28.48
C SER A 241 7.74 -17.91 -27.20
N HIS A 242 7.55 -16.61 -26.93
CA HIS A 242 8.17 -15.92 -25.79
C HIS A 242 7.17 -15.34 -24.77
N CYS A 243 5.87 -15.28 -25.08
CA CYS A 243 4.85 -14.79 -24.15
C CYS A 243 4.25 -15.89 -23.29
N ALA A 244 3.47 -15.49 -22.28
CA ALA A 244 2.64 -16.42 -21.52
C ALA A 244 1.44 -16.88 -22.38
N PRO A 245 1.01 -18.15 -22.30
CA PRO A 245 -0.08 -18.68 -23.14
C PRO A 245 -1.39 -17.88 -23.06
N MET A 246 -1.68 -17.28 -21.90
CA MET A 246 -2.85 -16.41 -21.71
C MET A 246 -2.84 -15.12 -22.54
N ARG A 247 -1.69 -14.74 -23.13
CA ARG A 247 -1.54 -13.58 -24.01
C ARG A 247 -1.73 -13.92 -25.48
N ASP A 248 -1.81 -15.20 -25.84
CA ASP A 248 -1.90 -15.64 -27.24
C ASP A 248 -3.12 -15.06 -27.96
N GLU A 249 -4.25 -14.91 -27.26
CA GLU A 249 -5.47 -14.29 -27.81
C GLU A 249 -5.23 -12.83 -28.24
N TRP A 250 -4.40 -12.10 -27.49
CA TRP A 250 -4.06 -10.70 -27.80
C TRP A 250 -3.14 -10.65 -29.01
N VAL A 251 -2.18 -11.59 -29.10
CA VAL A 251 -1.30 -11.75 -30.27
C VAL A 251 -2.11 -12.11 -31.51
N ASP A 252 -3.11 -12.98 -31.37
CA ASP A 252 -4.01 -13.36 -32.47
C ASP A 252 -4.90 -12.20 -32.94
N SER A 253 -5.39 -11.37 -32.01
CA SER A 253 -6.11 -10.14 -32.37
C SER A 253 -5.21 -9.18 -33.15
N MET A 254 -3.98 -8.97 -32.69
CA MET A 254 -2.99 -8.13 -33.38
C MET A 254 -2.68 -8.66 -34.79
N TYR A 255 -2.48 -9.97 -34.94
CA TYR A 255 -2.26 -10.61 -36.23
C TYR A 255 -3.45 -10.42 -37.18
N LYS A 256 -4.68 -10.61 -36.69
CA LYS A 256 -5.91 -10.40 -37.48
C LYS A 256 -6.04 -8.96 -37.95
N GLN A 257 -5.78 -7.98 -37.08
CA GLN A 257 -5.85 -6.55 -37.43
C GLN A 257 -4.81 -6.18 -38.49
N LEU A 258 -3.55 -6.60 -38.33
CA LEU A 258 -2.51 -6.35 -39.34
C LEU A 258 -2.82 -7.03 -40.68
N SER A 259 -3.31 -8.27 -40.65
CA SER A 259 -3.64 -9.03 -41.86
C SER A 259 -4.86 -8.47 -42.58
N ASN A 260 -5.93 -8.14 -41.86
CA ASN A 260 -7.15 -7.57 -42.42
C ASN A 260 -6.92 -6.16 -42.95
N GLY A 261 -6.18 -5.31 -42.21
CA GLY A 261 -5.81 -3.97 -42.66
C GLY A 261 -5.04 -4.00 -43.97
N ASN A 262 -4.09 -4.93 -44.12
CA ASN A 262 -3.36 -5.11 -45.38
C ASN A 262 -4.24 -5.65 -46.52
N ARG A 263 -5.05 -6.70 -46.27
CA ARG A 263 -5.88 -7.32 -47.33
C ARG A 263 -7.00 -6.41 -47.84
N ASN A 264 -7.59 -5.62 -46.95
CA ASN A 264 -8.71 -4.74 -47.27
C ASN A 264 -8.25 -3.31 -47.64
N ASN A 265 -6.95 -3.02 -47.60
CA ASN A 265 -6.38 -1.67 -47.71
C ASN A 265 -6.99 -0.68 -46.70
N ASP A 266 -7.31 -1.17 -45.49
CA ASP A 266 -7.84 -0.37 -44.40
C ASP A 266 -6.69 0.10 -43.51
N VAL A 267 -6.31 1.37 -43.69
CA VAL A 267 -5.22 2.00 -42.94
C VAL A 267 -5.56 2.15 -41.45
N ASP A 268 -6.85 2.35 -41.10
CA ASP A 268 -7.28 2.44 -39.71
C ASP A 268 -7.04 1.12 -38.99
N GLU A 269 -7.45 0.01 -39.60
CA GLU A 269 -7.26 -1.33 -39.04
C GLU A 269 -5.76 -1.70 -38.96
N LEU A 270 -4.96 -1.29 -39.94
CA LEU A 270 -3.51 -1.50 -39.94
C LEU A 270 -2.82 -0.74 -38.78
N VAL A 271 -3.16 0.54 -38.58
CA VAL A 271 -2.63 1.35 -37.46
C VAL A 271 -3.10 0.79 -36.11
N ASN A 272 -4.34 0.30 -36.03
CA ASN A 272 -4.84 -0.40 -34.84
C ASN A 272 -4.04 -1.68 -34.56
N GLY A 273 -3.68 -2.46 -35.58
CA GLY A 273 -2.80 -3.62 -35.44
C GLY A 273 -1.41 -3.25 -34.90
N MET A 274 -0.82 -2.15 -35.40
CA MET A 274 0.45 -1.61 -34.89
C MET A 274 0.36 -1.12 -33.44
N ARG A 275 -0.77 -0.52 -33.05
CA ARG A 275 -1.05 -0.14 -31.66
C ARG A 275 -1.20 -1.37 -30.75
N SER A 276 -1.91 -2.40 -31.21
CA SER A 276 -2.05 -3.67 -30.51
C SER A 276 -0.70 -4.35 -30.32
N LEU A 277 0.19 -4.29 -31.31
CA LEU A 277 1.57 -4.81 -31.20
C LEU A 277 2.34 -4.15 -30.05
N LEU A 278 2.37 -2.82 -29.97
CA LEU A 278 3.04 -2.14 -28.84
C LEU A 278 2.38 -2.47 -27.49
N SER A 279 1.06 -2.65 -27.46
CA SER A 279 0.33 -3.02 -26.24
C SER A 279 0.70 -4.42 -25.75
N VAL A 280 0.84 -5.38 -26.67
CA VAL A 280 1.32 -6.74 -26.36
C VAL A 280 2.76 -6.69 -25.85
N LEU A 281 3.65 -5.92 -26.49
CA LEU A 281 5.05 -5.80 -26.07
C LEU A 281 5.19 -5.14 -24.69
N GLU A 282 4.42 -4.09 -24.39
CA GLU A 282 4.38 -3.48 -23.06
C GLU A 282 3.92 -4.50 -22.01
N ALA A 283 2.86 -5.26 -22.30
CA ALA A 283 2.34 -6.31 -21.41
C ALA A 283 3.38 -7.41 -21.17
N MET A 284 4.00 -7.94 -22.22
CA MET A 284 5.07 -8.95 -22.11
C MET A 284 6.24 -8.45 -21.26
N LYS A 285 6.60 -7.17 -21.40
CA LYS A 285 7.67 -6.59 -20.59
C LYS A 285 7.31 -6.48 -19.12
N LEU A 286 6.08 -6.07 -18.83
CA LEU A 286 5.56 -6.06 -17.46
C LEU A 286 5.51 -7.48 -16.87
N ASP A 287 5.10 -8.48 -17.65
CA ASP A 287 5.05 -9.88 -17.20
C ASP A 287 6.45 -10.37 -16.78
N VAL A 288 7.47 -10.10 -17.59
CA VAL A 288 8.88 -10.42 -17.27
C VAL A 288 9.36 -9.69 -16.02
N ALA A 289 9.14 -8.37 -15.92
CA ALA A 289 9.57 -7.59 -14.77
C ALA A 289 8.87 -8.01 -13.47
N ASN A 290 7.58 -8.35 -13.55
CA ASN A 290 6.80 -8.83 -12.42
C ASN A 290 7.22 -10.23 -11.96
N HIS A 291 7.55 -11.11 -12.91
CA HIS A 291 8.18 -12.39 -12.59
C HIS A 291 9.53 -12.18 -11.89
N GLN A 292 10.37 -11.27 -12.41
CA GLN A 292 11.67 -10.93 -11.82
C GLN A 292 11.53 -10.40 -10.38
N ILE A 293 10.59 -9.48 -10.11
CA ILE A 293 10.32 -9.00 -8.74
C ILE A 293 9.97 -10.18 -7.84
N ARG A 294 9.08 -11.09 -8.25
CA ARG A 294 8.68 -12.24 -7.42
C ARG A 294 9.86 -13.15 -7.10
N CYS A 295 10.72 -13.44 -8.08
CA CYS A 295 11.91 -14.28 -7.87
C CYS A 295 12.98 -13.60 -7.02
N LEU A 296 13.21 -12.30 -7.21
CA LEU A 296 14.25 -11.55 -6.50
C LEU A 296 13.82 -11.09 -5.10
N ARG A 297 12.52 -11.03 -4.82
CA ARG A 297 11.96 -10.50 -3.57
C ARG A 297 12.64 -11.06 -2.31
N PRO A 298 12.83 -12.38 -2.11
CA PRO A 298 13.47 -12.88 -0.89
C PRO A 298 14.89 -12.33 -0.70
N ALA A 299 15.68 -12.28 -1.77
CA ALA A 299 17.04 -11.74 -1.72
C ALA A 299 17.05 -10.22 -1.48
N LEU A 300 16.15 -9.48 -2.15
CA LEU A 300 16.03 -8.04 -1.99
C LEU A 300 15.63 -7.65 -0.56
N ILE A 301 14.72 -8.40 0.06
CA ILE A 301 14.29 -8.17 1.45
C ILE A 301 15.46 -8.38 2.42
N GLU A 302 16.17 -9.51 2.35
CA GLU A 302 17.31 -9.75 3.26
C GLU A 302 18.42 -8.70 3.11
N GLU A 303 18.66 -8.20 1.89
CA GLU A 303 19.67 -7.16 1.64
C GLU A 303 19.18 -5.72 1.87
N THR A 304 17.88 -5.50 2.15
CA THR A 304 17.30 -4.14 2.17
C THR A 304 18.02 -3.24 3.18
N THR A 305 18.20 -3.70 4.41
CA THR A 305 18.80 -2.89 5.48
C THR A 305 20.21 -2.41 5.12
N ALA A 306 21.08 -3.31 4.64
CA ALA A 306 22.45 -2.96 4.27
C ALA A 306 22.50 -2.01 3.07
N PHE A 307 21.62 -2.24 2.08
CA PHE A 307 21.51 -1.37 0.91
C PHE A 307 21.05 0.04 1.27
N GLU A 308 19.97 0.15 2.05
CA GLU A 308 19.39 1.44 2.44
C GLU A 308 20.36 2.23 3.31
N GLN A 309 21.00 1.60 4.30
CA GLN A 309 22.04 2.25 5.11
C GLN A 309 23.16 2.83 4.23
N LYS A 310 23.69 2.06 3.28
CA LYS A 310 24.74 2.53 2.36
C LYS A 310 24.27 3.68 1.48
N PHE A 311 23.04 3.61 0.99
CA PHE A 311 22.42 4.65 0.17
C PHE A 311 22.22 5.95 0.97
N LEU A 312 21.65 5.85 2.16
CA LEU A 312 21.34 6.97 3.05
C LEU A 312 22.63 7.63 3.56
N MET A 313 23.64 6.86 3.97
CA MET A 313 24.96 7.38 4.35
C MET A 313 25.60 8.20 3.22
N LYS A 314 25.51 7.72 1.97
CA LYS A 314 25.98 8.48 0.80
C LYS A 314 25.18 9.77 0.60
N LYS A 315 23.86 9.74 0.82
CA LYS A 315 22.97 10.90 0.67
C LYS A 315 23.24 11.96 1.74
N LEU A 316 23.46 11.52 2.98
CA LEU A 316 23.79 12.37 4.13
C LEU A 316 25.16 13.04 3.97
N ARG A 317 26.19 12.27 3.57
CA ARG A 317 27.53 12.83 3.27
C ARG A 317 27.47 13.89 2.17
N ASN A 318 26.62 13.70 1.18
CA ASN A 318 26.43 14.64 0.08
C ASN A 318 25.49 15.81 0.44
N ARG A 319 25.02 15.93 1.69
CA ARG A 319 24.08 16.94 2.19
C ARG A 319 22.80 17.06 1.37
N LYS A 320 22.34 15.95 0.80
CA LYS A 320 21.08 15.87 0.02
C LYS A 320 19.87 15.45 0.87
N MET A 321 20.06 15.34 2.18
CA MET A 321 19.06 14.95 3.17
C MET A 321 19.47 15.54 4.51
N ASP A 322 18.49 16.07 5.23
CA ASP A 322 18.65 16.53 6.60
C ASP A 322 17.87 15.59 7.52
N ILE A 323 18.43 15.31 8.70
CA ILE A 323 17.88 14.42 9.73
C ILE A 323 17.82 15.18 11.08
N GLY A 324 18.03 16.50 11.06
CA GLY A 324 18.10 17.32 12.27
C GLY A 324 16.83 17.33 13.12
N ASP A 325 15.67 16.99 12.56
CA ASP A 325 14.38 16.87 13.24
C ASP A 325 14.19 15.53 13.99
N ALA A 326 14.90 14.48 13.60
CA ALA A 326 14.74 13.14 14.17
C ALA A 326 15.27 13.03 15.61
N LYS A 327 16.41 13.65 15.90
CA LYS A 327 17.02 13.65 17.25
C LYS A 327 16.16 14.38 18.29
N PRO A 328 15.68 15.62 18.07
CA PRO A 328 14.77 16.27 19.01
C PRO A 328 13.44 15.53 19.15
N TRP A 329 12.90 14.92 18.09
CA TRP A 329 11.71 14.07 18.18
C TRP A 329 11.94 12.87 19.12
N TYR A 330 13.09 12.18 18.99
CA TYR A 330 13.43 11.04 19.84
C TYR A 330 13.69 11.44 21.30
N GLN A 331 14.35 12.57 21.54
CA GLN A 331 14.57 13.11 22.88
C GLN A 331 13.26 13.49 23.58
N GLU A 332 12.29 14.03 22.85
CA GLU A 332 10.97 14.34 23.42
C GLU A 332 10.21 13.07 23.80
N ALA A 333 10.32 12.02 22.98
CA ALA A 333 9.80 10.70 23.33
C ALA A 333 10.48 10.15 24.60
N ALA A 334 11.80 10.31 24.74
CA ALA A 334 12.56 9.85 25.90
C ALA A 334 12.11 10.52 27.21
N ARG A 335 11.83 11.84 27.19
CA ARG A 335 11.37 12.60 28.37
C ARG A 335 10.07 12.07 28.95
N THR A 336 9.21 11.58 28.09
CA THR A 336 7.89 11.10 28.52
C THR A 336 7.82 9.59 28.60
N TYR A 337 8.91 8.89 28.28
CA TYR A 337 9.01 7.46 28.45
C TYR A 337 9.22 7.18 29.94
N PRO A 338 8.33 6.41 30.60
CA PRO A 338 8.52 6.10 32.01
C PRO A 338 9.78 5.26 32.17
N GLY A 339 10.83 5.88 32.73
CA GLY A 339 12.13 5.25 32.94
C GLY A 339 12.00 3.98 33.79
N GLY A 340 12.35 2.85 33.19
CA GLY A 340 12.61 1.54 33.79
C GLY A 340 11.87 1.19 35.08
N THR A 341 10.70 0.55 34.99
CA THR A 341 10.18 -0.44 35.98
C THR A 341 8.86 -1.11 35.56
N GLY A 342 8.45 -1.02 34.28
CA GLY A 342 7.22 -1.64 33.78
C GLY A 342 7.46 -2.91 32.96
N ALA A 343 6.52 -3.86 33.01
CA ALA A 343 6.51 -5.07 32.16
C ALA A 343 6.44 -4.77 30.64
N MET A 344 6.13 -3.52 30.25
CA MET A 344 6.16 -3.01 28.88
C MET A 344 7.58 -2.64 28.41
N SER A 345 8.43 -2.12 29.31
CA SER A 345 9.82 -1.73 28.98
C SER A 345 10.69 -2.94 28.61
N SER A 346 10.42 -4.11 29.20
CA SER A 346 11.14 -5.35 28.87
C SER A 346 10.74 -5.96 27.52
N GLN A 347 9.60 -5.56 26.94
CA GLN A 347 9.12 -6.12 25.66
C GLN A 347 9.79 -5.43 24.48
N PHE A 348 9.85 -4.10 24.51
CA PHE A 348 10.44 -3.27 23.47
C PHE A 348 11.97 -3.31 23.46
N GLY A 349 12.63 -3.54 24.60
CA GLY A 349 14.09 -3.48 24.71
C GLY A 349 14.61 -2.07 24.40
N GLU A 350 15.74 -1.96 23.70
CA GLU A 350 16.35 -0.68 23.28
C GLU A 350 15.45 0.22 22.43
N MET A 351 14.43 -0.36 21.78
CA MET A 351 13.49 0.36 20.92
C MET A 351 12.35 1.04 21.69
N GLY A 352 12.33 0.93 23.03
CA GLY A 352 11.20 1.39 23.86
C GLY A 352 10.86 2.86 23.67
N VAL A 353 11.87 3.72 23.71
CA VAL A 353 11.70 5.18 23.50
C VAL A 353 11.17 5.47 22.10
N PHE A 354 11.68 4.76 21.08
CA PHE A 354 11.26 4.94 19.70
C PHE A 354 9.80 4.55 19.49
N PHE A 355 9.37 3.38 19.97
CA PHE A 355 7.99 2.94 19.81
C PHE A 355 7.01 3.77 20.64
N GLU A 356 7.43 4.30 21.78
CA GLU A 356 6.64 5.27 22.53
C GLU A 356 6.41 6.55 21.69
N GLY A 357 7.47 7.12 21.13
CA GLY A 357 7.37 8.29 20.24
C GLY A 357 6.50 8.01 19.02
N LEU A 358 6.73 6.88 18.35
CA LEU A 358 5.98 6.47 17.17
C LEU A 358 4.49 6.30 17.49
N SER A 359 4.16 5.60 18.59
CA SER A 359 2.76 5.38 18.99
C SER A 359 2.01 6.69 19.21
N ARG A 360 2.65 7.68 19.85
CA ARG A 360 2.06 9.01 20.07
C ARG A 360 1.91 9.78 18.77
N SER A 361 2.91 9.72 17.90
CA SER A 361 2.83 10.32 16.57
C SER A 361 1.77 9.67 15.70
N MET A 362 1.21 8.51 16.05
CA MET A 362 0.06 7.92 15.34
C MET A 362 -1.30 8.37 15.88
N LEU A 363 -1.36 8.97 17.07
CA LEU A 363 -2.62 9.38 17.70
C LEU A 363 -3.15 10.71 17.14
N PRO A 364 -4.48 10.92 17.14
CA PRO A 364 -5.11 12.19 16.81
C PRO A 364 -4.59 13.38 17.64
N SER A 365 -4.28 13.18 18.92
CA SER A 365 -3.73 14.21 19.82
C SER A 365 -2.42 14.82 19.34
N ALA A 366 -1.65 14.11 18.51
CA ALA A 366 -0.43 14.65 17.90
C ALA A 366 -0.72 15.75 16.88
N GLY A 367 -1.97 15.89 16.44
CA GLY A 367 -2.40 16.86 15.42
C GLY A 367 -1.70 16.59 14.08
N GLU A 368 -1.52 17.64 13.28
CA GLU A 368 -0.84 17.60 11.98
C GLU A 368 0.70 17.72 12.10
N LYS A 369 1.27 17.39 13.26
CA LYS A 369 2.73 17.41 13.42
C LYS A 369 3.35 16.40 12.44
N PRO A 370 4.23 16.84 11.52
CA PRO A 370 4.84 15.93 10.58
C PRO A 370 5.74 14.93 11.30
N LEU A 371 5.81 13.73 10.76
CA LEU A 371 6.81 12.75 11.18
C LEU A 371 8.21 13.25 10.81
N PRO A 372 9.26 12.83 11.54
CA PRO A 372 10.63 13.19 11.18
C PRO A 372 10.97 12.79 9.74
N GLY A 373 11.86 13.56 9.10
CA GLY A 373 12.31 13.33 7.72
C GLY A 373 12.92 11.94 7.47
N THR A 374 13.26 11.19 8.52
CA THR A 374 13.67 9.77 8.44
C THR A 374 12.57 8.86 7.90
N PHE A 375 11.29 9.22 8.06
CA PHE A 375 10.13 8.43 7.63
C PHE A 375 9.69 8.75 6.19
N PHE A 376 10.51 9.43 5.39
CA PHE A 376 10.14 9.89 4.04
C PHE A 376 9.70 8.79 3.06
N PHE A 377 10.04 7.52 3.30
CA PHE A 377 9.50 6.41 2.52
C PHE A 377 8.18 5.85 3.10
N ASP A 378 7.91 6.05 4.38
CA ASP A 378 6.81 5.47 5.14
C ASP A 378 5.65 6.44 5.41
N GLU A 379 5.77 7.72 5.02
CA GLU A 379 4.77 8.77 5.27
C GLU A 379 3.36 8.35 4.84
N ASP A 380 3.18 7.87 3.61
CA ASP A 380 1.88 7.41 3.08
C ASP A 380 1.33 6.19 3.85
N ARG A 381 2.20 5.30 4.33
CA ARG A 381 1.80 4.11 5.10
C ARG A 381 1.34 4.50 6.50
N LEU A 382 2.12 5.34 7.18
CA LEU A 382 1.82 5.80 8.52
C LEU A 382 0.63 6.76 8.55
N GLN A 383 0.41 7.54 7.49
CA GLN A 383 -0.79 8.37 7.36
C GLN A 383 -2.08 7.54 7.24
N ARG A 384 -2.04 6.41 6.51
CA ARG A 384 -3.16 5.46 6.50
C ARG A 384 -3.41 4.85 7.88
N VAL A 385 -2.35 4.49 8.59
CA VAL A 385 -2.46 4.02 9.98
C VAL A 385 -3.09 5.08 10.90
N ARG A 386 -2.69 6.36 10.77
CA ARG A 386 -3.28 7.47 11.52
C ARG A 386 -4.78 7.61 11.26
N SER A 387 -5.20 7.47 10.00
CA SER A 387 -6.62 7.43 9.63
C SER A 387 -7.35 6.27 10.29
N ASP A 388 -6.79 5.06 10.24
CA ASP A 388 -7.44 3.87 10.80
C ASP A 388 -7.58 3.96 12.33
N ILE A 389 -6.59 4.54 13.00
CA ILE A 389 -6.62 4.81 14.46
C ILE A 389 -7.69 5.84 14.79
N LEU A 390 -7.77 6.93 14.02
CA LEU A 390 -8.82 7.93 14.19
C LEU A 390 -10.21 7.31 14.03
N ASP A 391 -10.41 6.51 12.99
CA ASP A 391 -11.66 5.81 12.72
C ASP A 391 -12.01 4.86 13.89
N ALA A 392 -11.04 4.15 14.45
CA ALA A 392 -11.23 3.27 15.59
C ALA A 392 -11.62 4.02 16.88
N ILE A 393 -10.95 5.14 17.18
CA ILE A 393 -11.26 5.98 18.35
C ILE A 393 -12.65 6.58 18.23
N ASN A 394 -13.01 7.10 17.05
CA ASN A 394 -14.34 7.68 16.79
C ASN A 394 -15.45 6.64 16.95
N LEU A 395 -15.22 5.40 16.51
CA LEU A 395 -16.14 4.29 16.76
C LEU A 395 -16.27 3.96 18.26
N ASP A 396 -15.17 3.98 19.02
CA ASP A 396 -15.21 3.77 20.47
C ASP A 396 -15.99 4.91 21.17
N VAL A 397 -15.87 6.17 20.72
CA VAL A 397 -16.70 7.30 21.18
C VAL A 397 -18.18 7.06 20.89
N CYS A 398 -18.53 6.64 19.67
CA CYS A 398 -19.90 6.27 19.31
C CYS A 398 -20.47 5.17 20.22
N MET A 399 -19.69 4.14 20.50
CA MET A 399 -20.10 3.04 21.38
C MET A 399 -20.26 3.48 22.84
N ARG A 400 -19.39 4.35 23.35
CA ARG A 400 -19.52 4.94 24.68
C ARG A 400 -20.81 5.78 24.80
N MET A 401 -21.09 6.61 23.80
CA MET A 401 -22.33 7.41 23.77
C MET A 401 -23.58 6.54 23.65
N PHE A 402 -23.52 5.41 22.94
CA PHE A 402 -24.59 4.41 22.93
C PHE A 402 -24.86 3.83 24.32
N GLU A 403 -23.82 3.44 25.06
CA GLU A 403 -23.96 2.91 26.42
C GLU A 403 -24.58 3.93 27.37
N ASP A 404 -24.19 5.21 27.26
CA ASP A 404 -24.75 6.30 28.04
C ASP A 404 -26.23 6.53 27.69
N LEU A 405 -26.59 6.49 26.39
CA LEU A 405 -27.97 6.62 25.93
C LEU A 405 -28.84 5.44 26.38
N GLU A 406 -28.32 4.20 26.35
CA GLU A 406 -29.02 3.04 26.92
C GLU A 406 -29.24 3.17 28.42
N ARG A 407 -28.25 3.68 29.16
CA ARG A 407 -28.37 3.90 30.60
C ARG A 407 -29.51 4.88 30.91
N ILE A 408 -29.61 5.97 30.16
CA ILE A 408 -30.70 6.96 30.28
C ILE A 408 -32.06 6.33 29.93
N ALA A 409 -32.13 5.54 28.85
CA ALA A 409 -33.37 4.87 28.44
C ALA A 409 -33.88 3.88 29.51
N ARG A 410 -32.98 3.20 30.24
CA ARG A 410 -33.35 2.31 31.36
C ARG A 410 -33.92 3.07 32.55
N PHE A 411 -33.37 4.25 32.87
CA PHE A 411 -33.89 5.09 33.96
C PHE A 411 -35.28 5.65 33.64
N ASN A 412 -35.53 6.06 32.40
CA ASN A 412 -36.85 6.57 31.98
C ASN A 412 -37.93 5.47 31.87
N THR A 413 -37.55 4.19 31.75
CA THR A 413 -38.48 3.07 31.60
C THR A 413 -38.78 2.32 32.89
N SER A 414 -38.18 2.72 34.03
CA SER A 414 -38.45 2.11 35.34
C SER A 414 -39.27 3.02 36.28
N PRO A 415 -40.61 3.13 36.10
CA PRO A 415 -41.48 3.83 37.04
C PRO A 415 -42.03 2.93 38.18
N ALA A 416 -41.48 1.74 38.42
CA ALA A 416 -42.17 0.67 39.19
C ALA A 416 -41.68 0.41 40.63
N PHE A 417 -41.01 1.35 41.31
CA PHE A 417 -40.68 1.17 42.75
C PHE A 417 -40.97 2.38 43.65
N ALA A 418 -41.71 3.39 43.16
CA ALA A 418 -42.06 4.57 43.96
C ALA A 418 -43.45 4.50 44.63
N SER A 419 -44.21 3.40 44.50
CA SER A 419 -45.61 3.32 44.99
C SER A 419 -45.85 2.38 46.17
N LEU A 420 -44.87 2.09 47.02
CA LEU A 420 -45.09 1.29 48.24
C LEU A 420 -44.43 1.89 49.48
N VAL A 421 -44.82 3.12 49.85
CA VAL A 421 -44.99 3.51 51.27
C VAL A 421 -46.06 4.61 51.32
N SER A 422 -47.17 4.32 51.99
CA SER A 422 -48.22 5.29 52.33
C SER A 422 -47.89 5.97 53.68
N ASP A 423 -48.35 7.22 53.79
CA ASP A 423 -48.59 8.05 54.98
C ASP A 423 -47.43 8.29 55.97
N ASP A 424 -46.83 9.49 55.90
CA ASP A 424 -46.92 10.50 56.98
C ASP A 424 -46.31 11.85 56.53
N GLU A 425 -46.74 12.95 57.13
CA GLU A 425 -46.45 14.36 56.79
C GLU A 425 -44.96 14.74 56.66
N SER A 426 -44.58 15.44 55.56
CA SER A 426 -43.67 16.61 55.53
C SER A 426 -43.33 17.06 54.09
N PRO A 427 -43.03 18.35 53.84
CA PRO A 427 -42.92 18.89 52.49
C PRO A 427 -41.51 18.73 51.92
N ILE A 428 -41.29 17.71 51.08
CA ILE A 428 -40.11 17.62 50.20
C ILE A 428 -40.56 17.84 48.75
N SER A 429 -40.92 19.09 48.43
CA SER A 429 -41.04 19.57 47.05
C SER A 429 -39.75 20.29 46.69
N SER A 430 -38.69 19.54 46.36
CA SER A 430 -37.44 20.12 45.83
C SER A 430 -36.59 19.14 45.01
N MET A 431 -37.18 18.12 44.38
CA MET A 431 -36.41 17.18 43.53
C MET A 431 -37.06 16.83 42.19
N MET A 432 -38.12 17.53 41.78
CA MET A 432 -38.77 17.31 40.48
C MET A 432 -38.53 18.41 39.44
N LYS A 433 -37.54 19.30 39.65
CA LYS A 433 -37.27 20.42 38.72
C LYS A 433 -35.95 20.37 37.95
N ASP A 434 -35.09 19.38 38.18
CA ASP A 434 -33.78 19.26 37.51
C ASP A 434 -33.69 18.18 36.42
N SER A 435 -34.83 17.76 35.85
CA SER A 435 -34.84 16.76 34.77
C SER A 435 -34.45 17.30 33.38
N ARG A 436 -33.74 18.45 33.29
CA ARG A 436 -33.40 19.08 32.00
C ARG A 436 -31.92 19.32 31.72
N GLU A 437 -31.01 19.05 32.65
CA GLU A 437 -29.57 19.19 32.39
C GLU A 437 -28.77 17.96 32.84
N PHE A 438 -29.01 16.82 32.18
CA PHE A 438 -28.04 15.73 32.21
C PHE A 438 -26.91 16.03 31.20
N ASN A 439 -25.71 16.26 31.73
CA ASN A 439 -24.53 16.57 30.95
C ASN A 439 -23.79 15.27 30.58
N PHE A 440 -23.73 14.96 29.29
CA PHE A 440 -23.02 13.78 28.76
C PHE A 440 -21.50 13.83 29.06
N ASN A 441 -20.94 15.01 29.33
CA ASN A 441 -19.52 15.22 29.58
C ASN A 441 -19.13 15.10 31.06
N THR A 442 -20.05 14.75 31.96
CA THR A 442 -19.75 14.55 33.38
C THR A 442 -19.23 13.13 33.62
N PRO A 443 -18.00 12.95 34.16
CA PRO A 443 -17.48 11.60 34.43
C PRO A 443 -18.38 10.89 35.47
N PRO A 444 -18.61 9.58 35.32
CA PRO A 444 -19.41 8.85 36.31
C PRO A 444 -18.69 8.86 37.66
N SER A 445 -19.36 9.39 38.68
CA SER A 445 -18.89 9.29 40.07
C SER A 445 -18.73 7.81 40.43
N HIS A 446 -17.48 7.35 40.58
CA HIS A 446 -17.15 6.04 41.11
C HIS A 446 -17.46 5.98 42.62
N SER A 447 -18.74 5.90 42.96
CA SER A 447 -19.17 5.58 44.32
C SER A 447 -19.27 4.06 44.45
N ARG A 448 -18.13 3.38 44.65
CA ARG A 448 -18.17 2.05 45.28
C ARG A 448 -18.54 2.25 46.76
N PRO A 449 -19.57 1.58 47.31
CA PRO A 449 -19.75 1.56 48.75
C PRO A 449 -18.61 0.73 49.35
N ALA A 450 -17.77 1.40 50.14
CA ALA A 450 -16.77 0.74 50.97
C ALA A 450 -17.46 0.11 52.18
N SER A 451 -17.51 -1.22 52.21
CA SER A 451 -17.87 -1.96 53.41
C SER A 451 -17.17 -3.32 53.44
N VAL A 452 -15.86 -3.33 53.69
CA VAL A 452 -15.24 -4.49 54.33
C VAL A 452 -14.13 -4.01 55.26
N ALA A 453 -14.40 -4.10 56.56
CA ALA A 453 -13.43 -3.91 57.61
C ALA A 453 -12.41 -5.06 57.61
N CYS A 454 -11.16 -4.71 57.92
CA CYS A 454 -10.04 -5.63 58.08
C CYS A 454 -10.31 -6.70 59.16
N SER A 455 -9.85 -7.92 58.92
CA SER A 455 -9.45 -8.82 60.02
C SER A 455 -8.22 -9.62 59.58
N SER A 456 -7.19 -9.49 60.40
CA SER A 456 -5.87 -10.09 60.29
C SER A 456 -5.83 -11.54 60.79
N ALA A 457 -5.01 -12.33 60.11
CA ALA A 457 -4.24 -13.51 60.54
C ALA A 457 -4.79 -14.47 61.62
N GLY A 458 -4.96 -15.73 61.20
CA GLY A 458 -4.75 -16.90 62.06
C GLY A 458 -5.97 -17.79 62.20
N SER A 459 -6.07 -18.84 61.37
CA SER A 459 -6.32 -20.22 61.82
C SER A 459 -6.53 -21.19 60.65
N VAL A 460 -6.06 -22.40 60.89
CA VAL A 460 -6.05 -23.60 60.06
C VAL A 460 -7.41 -24.29 60.19
N SER A 461 -8.15 -24.50 59.10
CA SER A 461 -8.95 -25.71 58.83
C SER A 461 -9.77 -25.56 57.54
N SER A 462 -9.91 -26.68 56.86
CA SER A 462 -10.51 -26.93 55.55
C SER A 462 -12.04 -27.07 55.54
N SER A 463 -12.73 -26.54 54.51
CA SER A 463 -13.82 -27.15 53.68
C SER A 463 -14.78 -26.09 53.07
N PRO A 464 -15.70 -26.43 52.14
CA PRO A 464 -15.47 -26.69 50.72
C PRO A 464 -16.24 -25.71 49.79
N ARG A 465 -15.94 -25.78 48.49
CA ARG A 465 -16.61 -25.11 47.33
C ARG A 465 -18.00 -24.48 47.62
N SER A 466 -18.06 -23.15 47.56
CA SER A 466 -19.30 -22.42 47.29
C SER A 466 -19.30 -21.96 45.83
N SER A 467 -19.84 -22.78 44.94
CA SER A 467 -20.17 -22.37 43.57
C SER A 467 -21.44 -21.54 43.64
N MET A 468 -21.31 -20.22 43.60
CA MET A 468 -22.45 -19.35 43.33
C MET A 468 -22.92 -19.61 41.88
N VAL A 469 -24.01 -20.37 41.75
CA VAL A 469 -24.78 -20.45 40.51
C VAL A 469 -25.60 -19.16 40.44
N LEU A 470 -25.23 -18.25 39.54
CA LEU A 470 -26.08 -17.11 39.20
C LEU A 470 -27.36 -17.62 38.52
N PRO A 471 -28.55 -17.07 38.82
CA PRO A 471 -29.78 -17.44 38.14
C PRO A 471 -29.72 -17.17 36.63
N SER A 472 -30.11 -18.16 35.82
CA SER A 472 -30.04 -18.14 34.34
C SER A 472 -30.80 -17.00 33.64
N TYR A 473 -31.69 -16.29 34.34
CA TYR A 473 -32.44 -15.17 33.76
C TYR A 473 -31.62 -13.87 33.73
N LEU A 474 -30.70 -13.66 34.67
CA LEU A 474 -29.81 -12.48 34.68
C LEU A 474 -28.70 -12.56 33.62
N THR A 475 -28.32 -13.78 33.21
CA THR A 475 -27.34 -14.01 32.14
C THR A 475 -27.93 -13.81 30.75
N SER A 476 -29.27 -13.89 30.59
CA SER A 476 -29.94 -13.71 29.30
C SER A 476 -29.91 -12.24 28.85
N ASP A 477 -30.31 -11.31 29.73
CA ASP A 477 -30.30 -9.85 29.46
C ASP A 477 -28.89 -9.31 29.16
N ALA A 478 -27.88 -9.81 29.90
CA ALA A 478 -26.48 -9.40 29.69
C ALA A 478 -25.91 -9.90 28.35
N ASN A 479 -26.35 -11.08 27.90
CA ASN A 479 -25.96 -11.60 26.58
C ASN A 479 -26.68 -10.88 25.45
N GLU A 480 -27.95 -10.53 25.63
CA GLU A 480 -28.73 -9.76 24.66
C GLU A 480 -28.19 -8.32 24.48
N ALA A 481 -27.80 -7.65 25.58
CA ALA A 481 -27.15 -6.34 25.50
C ALA A 481 -25.80 -6.41 24.75
N LYS A 482 -25.01 -7.48 24.97
CA LYS A 482 -23.71 -7.68 24.29
C LYS A 482 -23.87 -8.00 22.81
N THR A 483 -24.83 -8.83 22.42
CA THR A 483 -25.10 -9.12 21.00
C THR A 483 -25.61 -7.89 20.28
N LYS A 484 -26.48 -7.12 20.93
CA LYS A 484 -26.97 -5.84 20.43
C LYS A 484 -25.86 -4.82 20.19
N GLY A 485 -24.95 -4.65 21.15
CA GLY A 485 -23.78 -3.79 20.99
C GLY A 485 -22.83 -4.25 19.86
N ARG A 486 -22.66 -5.56 19.68
CA ARG A 486 -21.89 -6.10 18.55
C ARG A 486 -22.54 -5.79 17.21
N ASN A 487 -23.84 -6.04 17.08
CA ASN A 487 -24.60 -5.76 15.86
C ASN A 487 -24.58 -4.26 15.52
N LEU A 488 -24.66 -3.38 16.53
CA LEU A 488 -24.50 -1.95 16.32
C LEU A 488 -23.11 -1.62 15.79
N ARG A 489 -22.05 -2.13 16.43
CA ARG A 489 -20.67 -1.90 15.98
C ARG A 489 -20.46 -2.34 14.53
N GLU A 490 -20.95 -3.52 14.16
CA GLU A 490 -20.90 -4.01 12.77
C GLU A 490 -21.65 -3.06 11.81
N SER A 491 -22.81 -2.56 12.21
CA SER A 491 -23.56 -1.59 11.43
C SER A 491 -22.86 -0.23 11.29
N LEU A 492 -22.19 0.26 12.33
CA LEU A 492 -21.43 1.52 12.28
C LEU A 492 -20.20 1.38 11.38
N VAL A 493 -19.51 0.24 11.45
CA VAL A 493 -18.40 -0.08 10.53
C VAL A 493 -18.89 -0.13 9.08
N ALA A 494 -20.07 -0.71 8.82
CA ALA A 494 -20.65 -0.74 7.48
C ALA A 494 -20.97 0.67 6.94
N LEU A 495 -21.46 1.58 7.80
CA LEU A 495 -21.68 2.99 7.44
C LEU A 495 -20.37 3.70 7.13
N LEU A 496 -19.33 3.45 7.93
CA LEU A 496 -17.99 4.01 7.71
C LEU A 496 -17.42 3.57 6.34
N GLN A 497 -17.60 2.31 5.96
CA GLN A 497 -17.15 1.77 4.68
C GLN A 497 -17.90 2.34 3.46
N GLN A 498 -19.13 2.83 3.64
CA GLN A 498 -19.94 3.44 2.57
C GLN A 498 -19.64 4.93 2.36
N ALA A 499 -18.87 5.54 3.26
CA ALA A 499 -18.58 6.96 3.21
C ALA A 499 -17.68 7.35 2.03
N PRO A 500 -17.79 8.58 1.50
CA PRO A 500 -16.88 9.08 0.47
C PRO A 500 -15.44 9.09 1.01
N HIS A 501 -14.52 8.52 0.23
CA HIS A 501 -13.11 8.35 0.60
C HIS A 501 -12.24 9.55 0.17
N ASP A 502 -12.80 10.51 -0.58
CA ASP A 502 -12.09 11.65 -1.16
C ASP A 502 -12.03 12.89 -0.25
N LEU A 503 -12.71 12.86 0.90
CA LEU A 503 -12.78 13.97 1.85
C LEU A 503 -11.69 13.88 2.92
N HIS A 504 -11.27 15.03 3.45
CA HIS A 504 -10.41 15.07 4.62
C HIS A 504 -11.09 14.38 5.81
N TYR A 505 -10.33 13.66 6.63
CA TYR A 505 -10.87 12.74 7.64
C TYR A 505 -11.86 13.40 8.62
N HIS A 506 -11.59 14.63 9.05
CA HIS A 506 -12.49 15.39 9.90
C HIS A 506 -13.81 15.78 9.21
N GLU A 507 -13.77 16.07 7.91
CA GLU A 507 -14.95 16.41 7.12
C GLU A 507 -15.79 15.15 6.84
N ARG A 508 -15.12 14.02 6.60
CA ARG A 508 -15.76 12.71 6.45
C ARG A 508 -16.57 12.36 7.71
N TRP A 509 -15.97 12.45 8.89
CA TRP A 509 -16.68 12.16 10.14
C TRP A 509 -17.79 13.15 10.47
N ARG A 510 -17.60 14.45 10.15
CA ARG A 510 -18.66 15.45 10.29
C ARG A 510 -19.86 15.13 9.41
N ALA A 511 -19.65 14.72 8.15
CA ALA A 511 -20.73 14.35 7.24
C ALA A 511 -21.46 13.07 7.68
N MET A 512 -20.75 12.12 8.29
CA MET A 512 -21.33 10.87 8.77
C MET A 512 -22.01 10.98 10.14
N ALA A 513 -21.68 12.00 10.96
CA ALA A 513 -22.10 12.08 12.35
C ALA A 513 -23.62 11.95 12.54
N SER A 514 -24.42 12.62 11.69
CA SER A 514 -25.89 12.49 11.66
C SER A 514 -26.36 11.07 11.41
N SER A 515 -25.75 10.39 10.44
CA SER A 515 -26.08 9.00 10.09
C SER A 515 -25.68 8.02 11.19
N MET A 516 -24.52 8.25 11.82
CA MET A 516 -24.05 7.48 12.98
C MET A 516 -24.99 7.67 14.18
N ALA A 517 -25.41 8.91 14.46
CA ALA A 517 -26.34 9.24 15.53
C ALA A 517 -27.70 8.54 15.35
N LEU A 518 -28.27 8.63 14.14
CA LEU A 518 -29.52 7.95 13.81
C LEU A 518 -29.41 6.43 13.97
N GLN A 519 -28.30 5.84 13.55
CA GLN A 519 -28.12 4.40 13.65
C GLN A 519 -27.94 3.94 15.11
N ILE A 520 -27.19 4.67 15.93
CA ILE A 520 -27.12 4.43 17.37
C ILE A 520 -28.52 4.54 17.99
N PHE A 521 -29.26 5.59 17.65
CA PHE A 521 -30.57 5.86 18.21
C PHE A 521 -31.59 4.75 17.89
N ARG A 522 -31.58 4.20 16.66
CA ARG A 522 -32.41 3.06 16.25
C ARG A 522 -32.19 1.81 17.10
N PHE A 523 -30.98 1.62 17.60
CA PHE A 523 -30.68 0.52 18.50
C PHE A 523 -31.09 0.84 19.95
N THR A 524 -31.39 2.08 20.32
CA THR A 524 -31.84 2.43 21.68
C THR A 524 -33.37 2.56 21.79
N LYS A 525 -33.92 2.35 23.00
CA LYS A 525 -35.33 2.61 23.32
C LYS A 525 -35.56 4.05 23.84
N ALA A 526 -34.72 5.01 23.39
CA ALA A 526 -34.77 6.38 23.88
C ALA A 526 -35.93 7.19 23.25
N PRO A 527 -36.50 8.19 23.94
CA PRO A 527 -37.56 9.05 23.39
C PRO A 527 -37.06 9.90 22.22
N MET A 528 -37.83 9.96 21.12
CA MET A 528 -37.45 10.67 19.88
C MET A 528 -37.10 12.15 20.06
N GLU A 529 -37.60 12.80 21.11
CA GLU A 529 -37.28 14.20 21.46
C GLU A 529 -35.80 14.42 21.78
N MET A 530 -35.07 13.38 22.18
CA MET A 530 -33.65 13.45 22.51
C MET A 530 -32.72 13.37 21.29
N LEU A 531 -33.24 12.99 20.10
CA LEU A 531 -32.42 12.74 18.93
C LEU A 531 -31.63 13.97 18.45
N PRO A 532 -32.22 15.19 18.32
CA PRO A 532 -31.46 16.36 17.85
C PRO A 532 -30.33 16.75 18.80
N SER A 533 -30.57 16.68 20.12
CA SER A 533 -29.54 17.00 21.12
C SER A 533 -28.46 15.92 21.20
N PHE A 534 -28.80 14.66 20.93
CA PHE A 534 -27.84 13.57 20.82
C PHE A 534 -26.96 13.70 19.58
N GLU A 535 -27.55 14.08 18.43
CA GLU A 535 -26.83 14.28 17.18
C GLU A 535 -25.80 15.41 17.26
N GLU A 536 -26.18 16.54 17.85
CA GLU A 536 -25.27 17.67 18.09
C GLU A 536 -24.10 17.26 19.00
N LYS A 537 -24.40 16.60 20.13
CA LYS A 537 -23.37 16.12 21.07
C LYS A 537 -22.46 15.06 20.45
N LEU A 538 -22.98 14.14 19.64
CA LEU A 538 -22.17 13.14 18.96
C LEU A 538 -21.21 13.81 17.98
N THR A 539 -21.72 14.76 17.21
CA THR A 539 -20.92 15.53 16.25
C THR A 539 -19.81 16.30 16.97
N GLU A 540 -20.12 16.96 18.08
CA GLU A 540 -19.13 17.66 18.91
C GLU A 540 -18.06 16.69 19.43
N ASN A 541 -18.45 15.57 20.04
CA ASN A 541 -17.50 14.62 20.64
C ASN A 541 -16.60 13.92 19.63
N VAL A 542 -17.10 13.62 18.42
CA VAL A 542 -16.32 12.95 17.36
C VAL A 542 -15.43 13.94 16.61
N CYS A 543 -15.84 15.20 16.47
CA CYS A 543 -15.06 16.21 15.74
C CYS A 543 -14.08 16.99 16.63
N ASN A 544 -14.31 17.04 17.95
CA ASN A 544 -13.50 17.79 18.88
C ASN A 544 -12.61 16.87 19.74
N ILE A 545 -11.32 16.80 19.38
CA ILE A 545 -10.29 16.02 20.10
C ILE A 545 -10.13 16.48 21.56
N THR A 546 -10.54 17.71 21.90
CA THR A 546 -10.46 18.24 23.27
C THR A 546 -11.62 17.82 24.17
N SER A 547 -12.63 17.12 23.64
CA SER A 547 -13.74 16.61 24.45
C SER A 547 -13.23 15.63 25.51
N PRO A 548 -13.75 15.66 26.75
CA PRO A 548 -13.34 14.75 27.81
C PRO A 548 -13.61 13.29 27.46
N ILE A 549 -14.73 13.00 26.77
CA ILE A 549 -15.04 11.64 26.31
C ILE A 549 -14.01 11.18 25.28
N TYR A 550 -13.64 12.06 24.35
CA TYR A 550 -12.65 11.75 23.33
C TYR A 550 -11.29 11.42 23.94
N GLN A 551 -10.81 12.28 24.86
CA GLN A 551 -9.53 12.08 25.56
C GLN A 551 -9.51 10.77 26.37
N GLU A 552 -10.61 10.46 27.06
CA GLU A 552 -10.76 9.19 27.78
C GLU A 552 -10.65 7.99 26.83
N MET A 553 -11.35 8.04 25.68
CA MET A 553 -11.32 6.96 24.70
C MET A 553 -9.96 6.83 24.01
N GLU A 554 -9.32 7.95 23.68
CA GLU A 554 -7.97 7.97 23.09
C GLU A 554 -6.92 7.40 24.05
N GLU A 555 -6.97 7.75 25.34
CA GLU A 555 -6.05 7.20 26.35
C GLU A 555 -6.27 5.69 26.55
N ALA A 556 -7.53 5.26 26.63
CA ALA A 556 -7.88 3.84 26.72
C ALA A 556 -7.47 3.06 25.46
N TYR A 557 -7.60 3.67 24.27
CA TYR A 557 -7.11 3.09 23.02
C TYR A 557 -5.58 2.99 23.02
N ARG A 558 -4.88 4.07 23.37
CA ARG A 558 -3.41 4.10 23.45
C ARG A 558 -2.86 3.02 24.36
N ALA A 559 -3.44 2.81 25.54
CA ALA A 559 -2.99 1.77 26.47
C ALA A 559 -3.11 0.36 25.88
N ARG A 560 -4.25 0.05 25.23
CA ARG A 560 -4.47 -1.23 24.52
C ARG A 560 -3.52 -1.37 23.33
N PHE A 561 -3.36 -0.30 22.55
CA PHE A 561 -2.49 -0.27 21.37
C PHE A 561 -1.03 -0.52 21.74
N LEU A 562 -0.53 0.14 22.79
CA LEU A 562 0.83 -0.07 23.28
C LEU A 562 1.07 -1.50 23.77
N ALA A 563 0.11 -2.11 24.45
CA ALA A 563 0.23 -3.50 24.92
C ALA A 563 0.32 -4.50 23.77
N GLU A 564 -0.52 -4.33 22.75
CA GLU A 564 -0.46 -5.14 21.53
C GLU A 564 0.83 -4.89 20.76
N LEU A 565 1.20 -3.62 20.55
CA LEU A 565 2.43 -3.23 19.86
C LEU A 565 3.67 -3.81 20.54
N ALA A 566 3.74 -3.77 21.87
CA ALA A 566 4.82 -4.36 22.66
C ALA A 566 4.97 -5.87 22.41
N THR A 567 3.83 -6.57 22.36
CA THR A 567 3.78 -8.00 22.09
C THR A 567 4.28 -8.32 20.68
N ARG A 568 3.84 -7.55 19.67
CA ARG A 568 4.28 -7.71 18.27
C ARG A 568 5.76 -7.40 18.09
N VAL A 569 6.25 -6.30 18.64
CA VAL A 569 7.66 -5.89 18.53
C VAL A 569 8.58 -6.92 19.19
N ARG A 570 8.21 -7.45 20.36
CA ARG A 570 9.00 -8.52 21.01
C ARG A 570 9.19 -9.72 20.10
N TYR A 571 8.16 -10.10 19.35
CA TYR A 571 8.23 -11.22 18.42
C TYR A 571 9.02 -10.86 17.16
N PHE A 572 8.77 -9.68 16.58
CA PHE A 572 9.37 -9.24 15.31
C PHE A 572 10.85 -8.92 15.38
N LYS A 573 11.35 -8.45 16.53
CA LYS A 573 12.75 -8.02 16.66
C LYS A 573 13.77 -9.10 16.30
N ALA A 574 13.45 -10.37 16.59
CA ALA A 574 14.34 -11.51 16.39
C ALA A 574 14.23 -12.18 15.00
N LEU A 575 13.28 -11.75 14.16
CA LEU A 575 13.03 -12.37 12.85
C LEU A 575 13.99 -11.86 11.77
N SER A 576 14.34 -12.70 10.79
CA SER A 576 15.00 -12.23 9.56
C SER A 576 14.07 -11.30 8.76
N GLY A 577 14.60 -10.60 7.76
CA GLY A 577 13.78 -9.72 6.92
C GLY A 577 12.63 -10.47 6.23
N VAL A 578 12.91 -11.64 5.65
CA VAL A 578 11.91 -12.44 4.93
C VAL A 578 10.88 -13.05 5.87
N CYS A 579 11.30 -13.51 7.05
CA CYS A 579 10.36 -14.00 8.07
C CYS A 579 9.44 -12.89 8.58
N LEU A 580 10.01 -11.71 8.86
CA LEU A 580 9.25 -10.54 9.28
C LEU A 580 8.20 -10.16 8.22
N PHE A 581 8.62 -10.04 6.96
CA PHE A 581 7.74 -9.77 5.83
C PHE A 581 6.61 -10.79 5.72
N SER A 582 6.93 -12.09 5.75
CA SER A 582 5.94 -13.16 5.56
C SER A 582 4.86 -13.11 6.64
N ILE A 583 5.28 -12.95 7.91
CA ILE A 583 4.35 -12.93 9.04
C ILE A 583 3.53 -11.64 9.06
N ALA A 584 4.16 -10.48 8.87
CA ALA A 584 3.48 -9.19 8.95
C ALA A 584 2.53 -8.92 7.77
N THR A 585 2.74 -9.58 6.62
CA THR A 585 1.87 -9.44 5.44
C THR A 585 0.85 -10.58 5.30
N GLY A 586 0.80 -11.51 6.26
CA GLY A 586 -0.11 -12.68 6.20
C GLY A 586 0.25 -13.70 5.10
N ASN A 587 1.40 -13.56 4.45
CA ASN A 587 1.88 -14.50 3.43
C ASN A 587 2.44 -15.77 4.08
N ARG A 588 2.02 -16.94 3.58
CA ARG A 588 2.54 -18.23 4.06
C ARG A 588 4.05 -18.30 3.84
N VAL A 589 4.79 -18.58 4.91
CA VAL A 589 6.22 -18.90 4.86
C VAL A 589 6.43 -20.07 3.88
N PRO A 590 7.39 -19.99 2.93
CA PRO A 590 7.74 -21.12 2.07
C PRO A 590 8.12 -22.33 2.92
N ALA A 591 7.56 -23.50 2.62
CA ALA A 591 7.74 -24.74 3.40
C ALA A 591 9.20 -25.22 3.54
N SER A 592 10.16 -24.58 2.86
CA SER A 592 11.58 -24.93 2.87
C SER A 592 12.34 -24.55 4.15
N SER A 593 11.74 -23.78 5.07
CA SER A 593 12.34 -23.45 6.38
C SER A 593 11.80 -24.30 7.54
N ARG A 594 10.99 -25.33 7.27
CA ARG A 594 10.42 -26.25 8.27
C ARG A 594 11.40 -27.34 8.74
N SER A 595 12.61 -26.96 9.14
CA SER A 595 13.54 -27.90 9.76
C SER A 595 14.01 -27.37 11.11
N LEU A 596 13.75 -28.19 12.13
CA LEU A 596 14.17 -28.10 13.52
C LEU A 596 13.47 -27.02 14.36
N ASP A 597 12.31 -27.37 14.94
CA ASP A 597 12.01 -27.33 16.39
C ASP A 597 10.48 -27.35 16.63
N ALA A 598 9.95 -28.46 17.16
CA ALA A 598 8.50 -28.70 17.32
C ALA A 598 7.82 -27.78 18.37
N GLY A 599 8.61 -27.03 19.14
CA GLY A 599 8.09 -26.03 20.09
C GLY A 599 7.68 -24.70 19.44
N ARG A 600 8.33 -24.30 18.34
CA ARG A 600 8.05 -23.03 17.63
C ARG A 600 6.82 -23.09 16.70
N ASP A 601 6.37 -24.30 16.38
CA ASP A 601 5.24 -24.50 15.46
C ASP A 601 3.92 -24.00 16.07
N ARG A 602 3.72 -24.10 17.40
CA ARG A 602 2.53 -23.56 18.07
C ARG A 602 2.50 -22.03 18.12
N ASP A 603 3.66 -21.39 18.32
CA ASP A 603 3.78 -19.93 18.34
C ASP A 603 3.63 -19.34 16.93
N LEU A 604 4.13 -20.05 15.90
CA LEU A 604 3.92 -19.68 14.50
C LEU A 604 2.45 -19.81 14.08
N ASP A 605 1.77 -20.88 14.51
CA ASP A 605 0.35 -21.09 14.24
C ASP A 605 -0.54 -20.08 14.99
N ALA A 606 -0.12 -19.64 16.19
CA ALA A 606 -0.74 -18.53 16.90
C ALA A 606 -0.50 -17.19 16.18
N ALA A 607 0.72 -16.93 15.70
CA ALA A 607 1.05 -15.72 14.94
C ALA A 607 0.31 -15.63 13.60
N ILE A 608 0.15 -16.75 12.89
CA ILE A 608 -0.64 -16.83 11.65
C ILE A 608 -2.12 -16.56 11.94
N ARG A 609 -2.69 -17.09 13.02
CA ARG A 609 -4.07 -16.77 13.44
C ARG A 609 -4.24 -15.31 13.83
N MET A 610 -3.22 -14.71 14.44
CA MET A 610 -3.24 -13.29 14.80
C MET A 610 -3.10 -12.35 13.59
N GLY A 611 -2.46 -12.78 12.50
CA GLY A 611 -2.41 -12.02 11.23
C GLY A 611 -3.69 -12.06 10.41
N GLN A 612 -4.71 -12.82 10.84
CA GLN A 612 -5.98 -13.01 10.10
C GLN A 612 -7.15 -12.21 10.68
N GLN A 613 -6.96 -11.42 11.74
CA GLN A 613 -7.99 -10.50 12.26
C GLN A 613 -7.93 -9.15 11.54
N GLU A 614 -8.50 -9.15 10.34
CA GLU A 614 -8.69 -7.97 9.48
C GLU A 614 -9.48 -6.87 10.24
N GLY A 615 -8.88 -5.67 10.37
CA GLY A 615 -9.57 -4.45 10.83
C GLY A 615 -9.58 -4.18 12.34
N GLY A 616 -8.83 -4.95 13.14
CA GLY A 616 -8.71 -4.74 14.59
C GLY A 616 -7.48 -3.92 15.02
N ILE A 617 -7.41 -3.60 16.31
CA ILE A 617 -6.23 -2.98 16.94
C ILE A 617 -4.95 -3.82 16.75
N GLU A 618 -5.09 -5.14 16.64
CA GLU A 618 -4.00 -6.08 16.39
C GLU A 618 -3.37 -5.93 14.99
N ASP A 619 -4.19 -5.67 13.97
CA ASP A 619 -3.73 -5.42 12.60
C ASP A 619 -2.95 -4.09 12.53
N ILE A 620 -3.51 -3.03 13.13
CA ILE A 620 -2.84 -1.72 13.24
C ILE A 620 -1.50 -1.88 13.98
N ALA A 621 -1.49 -2.60 15.12
CA ALA A 621 -0.26 -2.87 15.87
C ALA A 621 0.75 -3.68 15.06
N THR A 622 0.31 -4.64 14.25
CA THR A 622 1.17 -5.44 13.36
C THR A 622 1.81 -4.57 12.28
N ARG A 623 1.03 -3.70 11.63
CA ARG A 623 1.53 -2.76 10.61
C ARG A 623 2.55 -1.77 11.19
N VAL A 624 2.26 -1.20 12.36
CA VAL A 624 3.18 -0.25 13.05
C VAL A 624 4.44 -0.96 13.55
N ALA A 625 4.32 -2.16 14.12
CA ALA A 625 5.47 -2.96 14.54
C ALA A 625 6.38 -3.29 13.35
N HIS A 626 5.78 -3.66 12.21
CA HIS A 626 6.52 -4.00 11.00
C HIS A 626 7.32 -2.80 10.48
N VAL A 627 6.66 -1.66 10.26
CA VAL A 627 7.32 -0.41 9.83
C VAL A 627 8.39 0.00 10.84
N GLY A 628 8.05 0.02 12.13
CA GLY A 628 8.96 0.46 13.19
C GLY A 628 10.21 -0.42 13.33
N VAL A 629 10.10 -1.75 13.19
CA VAL A 629 11.26 -2.65 13.27
C VAL A 629 12.18 -2.49 12.07
N VAL A 630 11.63 -2.40 10.85
CA VAL A 630 12.42 -2.16 9.63
C VAL A 630 13.11 -0.80 9.70
N HIS A 631 12.37 0.24 10.12
CA HIS A 631 12.88 1.59 10.30
C HIS A 631 14.00 1.63 11.33
N TRP A 632 13.82 1.01 12.49
CA TRP A 632 14.85 0.94 13.53
C TRP A 632 16.13 0.27 13.02
N ARG A 633 16.01 -0.86 12.30
CA ARG A 633 17.17 -1.55 11.71
C ARG A 633 17.97 -0.67 10.75
N ILE A 634 17.29 0.22 10.03
CA ILE A 634 17.94 1.13 9.06
C ILE A 634 18.52 2.36 9.77
N TRP A 635 17.75 2.99 10.66
CA TRP A 635 18.01 4.34 11.15
C TRP A 635 18.59 4.44 12.56
N ALA A 636 18.47 3.42 13.41
CA ALA A 636 18.83 3.51 14.83
C ALA A 636 20.21 4.13 15.06
N ARG A 637 21.23 3.58 14.40
CA ARG A 637 22.63 4.05 14.50
C ARG A 637 22.91 5.38 13.78
N MET A 638 22.01 5.83 12.92
CA MET A 638 22.20 7.04 12.12
C MET A 638 21.49 8.26 12.70
N ALA A 639 20.37 8.05 13.40
CA ALA A 639 19.44 9.12 13.77
C ALA A 639 19.05 9.14 15.26
N TYR A 640 19.17 8.03 15.99
CA TYR A 640 18.55 7.89 17.33
C TYR A 640 19.53 7.51 18.44
N VAL A 641 20.44 6.58 18.18
CA VAL A 641 21.44 6.10 19.15
C VAL A 641 22.74 6.86 18.92
N ASP A 642 23.26 7.49 19.97
CA ASP A 642 24.58 8.15 19.94
C ASP A 642 25.70 7.09 20.08
N GLU A 643 26.84 7.27 19.40
CA GLU A 643 27.93 6.26 19.38
C GLU A 643 28.49 5.92 20.77
N ASP A 644 28.30 6.78 21.77
CA ASP A 644 28.80 6.60 23.13
C ASP A 644 27.99 5.57 23.97
N ASP A 645 26.72 5.32 23.61
CA ASP A 645 25.82 4.42 24.36
C ASP A 645 26.10 2.92 24.12
N MET A 646 26.99 2.55 23.19
CA MET A 646 27.40 1.15 22.98
C MET A 646 28.73 0.77 23.66
N SER A 647 29.32 1.67 24.45
CA SER A 647 30.55 1.38 25.23
C SER A 647 30.27 0.86 26.65
N MET A 648 29.00 0.74 27.03
CA MET A 648 28.58 0.10 28.28
C MET A 648 27.60 -1.03 27.96
N ASP A 649 28.10 -2.15 27.46
CA ASP A 649 27.61 -3.50 27.78
C ASP A 649 28.61 -4.58 27.33
#